data_AF-R1I7F4-F1
#
_entry.id   AF-R1I7F4-F1
#
_cell.length_a   1.000
_cell.length_b   1.000
_cell.length_c   1.000
_cell.angle_alpha   90.00
_cell.angle_beta   90.00
_cell.angle_gamma   90.00
#
_symmetry.space_group_name_H-M   'P 1'
#
loop_
_entity.id
_entity.type
_entity.pdbx_description
1 polymer ?
#
loop_
_entity_poly.entity_id
_entity_poly.type
_entity_poly.pdbx_seq_one_letter_code
_entity_poly.pdbx_strand_id
1 'polypeptide(L)'
;MITPLQTFGGVTYSVALTHRPWELPVDALAVSVGAGFGQLAAAMQEEFPDTDWDSVSLSQVKPGAPAVLPLTEHNEQLQVYLAVLATPHAPDELNSATPQAIATAAKCAILAAAGSGATSIALPLFATGQLGMPPQVAADALIEGALAAHTMVRKVIFFSLRDDQVNTIAERWWATRFPRPAEELAGGLDKDLVDPNECIPLTRDHLGVRPYVSMLATVIAAKDTPLPLSIGVFGEWGAGKSFFMGMLRGQVKALEGGPGQCRKIAQVGFNAWHYADANLWASLGDEIFRQLAEPVRQPGEPDDEHQALLRERARLRDRLAGELEQRKQLTAVTERAQAEAAALKLKIGEARSSRRTRALDLVRALGRSPTLREQYAEVWRKLGVADVAEQGRLLAGELRETRDEAEELSRISRYRHGRTALVVAGIVLLAGVALTAFVPDVRSWLIGVGAVAGALLATGLTLVRLAAGGLRRLRVLAEDLQDGLDDTTRREFAALRQADAEQQIAERQLAEVVDRIGELGRQLAELTPGRRLYAFLAERSRTDDYHGNLGLISTIRKDFEKLVALMTAGDDDGTRPLDRIVLYIDDLDRCSPGQVVDVLQAVHLLLAFDLFVVVVGVDPRWLLRSLSTHYDRLIEADPVVRADGWHVTPEDYLEKILNIPLVLPRMPAGSLRRLLDGLAEPPAGPEPEPAPQPERDRAPESPATWDRPVTDLPVEPGSQVAAQLDPAEPPAKPRPLTEPEIALLARLDGLVDTPRDAKRLINLYRMLRATRDLSAASAFLDGEFEAVVVLLGTCTAHGRLLGRFADALLRRAPRTPWADFVADLQPVERDERWHSDAVGPIPVAEVAHWAHLHRSLADLAPSITLPDISVFQTWAPRVRRFSYVLAPATP
;
A
#
# COMPACT_ATOMS: atom_id res chain seq x y z
N MET A 1 27.83 29.72 11.24
CA MET A 1 27.92 29.26 9.83
C MET A 1 27.92 27.74 9.83
N ILE A 2 27.08 27.08 9.03
CA ILE A 2 27.01 25.61 8.94
C ILE A 2 27.56 25.19 7.58
N THR A 3 28.59 24.34 7.58
CA THR A 3 29.24 23.80 6.39
C THR A 3 28.83 22.32 6.26
N PRO A 4 28.21 21.91 5.13
CA PRO A 4 27.86 20.52 4.91
C PRO A 4 29.12 19.67 4.73
N LEU A 5 29.10 18.45 5.27
CA LEU A 5 30.17 17.47 5.09
C LEU A 5 29.72 16.41 4.07
N GLN A 6 29.07 15.32 4.53
CA GLN A 6 28.53 14.26 3.67
C GLN A 6 27.34 13.57 4.36
N THR A 7 26.47 12.92 3.59
CA THR A 7 25.47 11.99 4.11
C THR A 7 26.02 10.56 4.13
N PHE A 8 26.00 9.90 5.28
CA PHE A 8 26.47 8.51 5.45
C PHE A 8 25.43 7.72 6.25
N GLY A 9 25.04 6.53 5.77
CA GLY A 9 24.07 5.68 6.47
C GLY A 9 22.64 6.25 6.56
N GLY A 10 22.28 7.21 5.72
CA GLY A 10 21.01 7.96 5.82
C GLY A 10 21.06 9.14 6.82
N VAL A 11 22.23 9.45 7.38
CA VAL A 11 22.43 10.56 8.33
C VAL A 11 23.22 11.68 7.65
N THR A 12 22.71 12.90 7.73
CA THR A 12 23.41 14.07 7.20
C THR A 12 24.39 14.61 8.24
N TYR A 13 25.67 14.68 7.88
CA TYR A 13 26.72 15.26 8.74
C TYR A 13 27.08 16.67 8.28
N SER A 14 27.29 17.57 9.23
CA SER A 14 27.72 18.96 8.97
C SER A 14 28.61 19.45 10.10
N VAL A 15 29.39 20.50 9.85
CA VAL A 15 30.17 21.18 10.88
C VAL A 15 29.74 22.65 10.99
N ALA A 16 29.70 23.19 12.20
CA ALA A 16 29.24 24.55 12.46
C ALA A 16 30.21 25.35 13.34
N LEU A 17 30.49 26.59 12.92
CA LEU A 17 31.07 27.61 13.78
C LEU A 17 29.92 28.41 14.43
N THR A 18 29.80 28.33 15.76
CA THR A 18 28.75 29.04 16.50
C THR A 18 29.14 29.29 17.97
N HIS A 19 28.75 30.46 18.50
CA HIS A 19 28.77 30.78 19.93
C HIS A 19 27.46 30.48 20.65
N ARG A 20 26.42 30.10 19.89
CA ARG A 20 25.08 29.79 20.37
C ARG A 20 24.64 28.45 19.79
N PRO A 21 25.14 27.33 20.34
CA PRO A 21 24.81 26.01 19.80
C PRO A 21 23.35 25.61 19.98
N TRP A 22 22.61 26.26 20.90
CA TRP A 22 21.16 26.07 21.07
C TRP A 22 20.31 26.65 19.91
N GLU A 23 20.87 27.54 19.08
CA GLU A 23 20.22 28.06 17.87
C GLU A 23 20.43 27.13 16.65
N LEU A 24 21.18 26.03 16.79
CA LEU A 24 21.38 25.07 15.71
C LEU A 24 20.08 24.31 15.39
N PRO A 25 19.81 23.96 14.12
CA PRO A 25 18.59 23.27 13.70
C PRO A 25 18.65 21.77 14.02
N VAL A 26 18.72 21.46 15.31
CA VAL A 26 18.77 20.11 15.90
C VAL A 26 17.84 20.00 17.11
N ASP A 27 17.43 18.78 17.43
CA ASP A 27 16.51 18.46 18.52
C ASP A 27 17.23 18.32 19.87
N ALA A 28 18.46 17.77 19.82
CA ALA A 28 19.29 17.51 20.99
C ALA A 28 20.67 18.20 20.88
N LEU A 29 21.19 18.65 22.02
CA LEU A 29 22.53 19.22 22.13
C LEU A 29 23.36 18.42 23.14
N ALA A 30 24.47 17.83 22.68
CA ALA A 30 25.40 17.18 23.58
C ALA A 30 26.26 18.20 24.31
N VAL A 31 26.47 17.94 25.60
CA VAL A 31 27.19 18.82 26.50
C VAL A 31 28.31 18.04 27.17
N SER A 32 29.54 18.52 27.01
CA SER A 32 30.70 17.91 27.67
C SER A 32 30.67 18.20 29.18
N VAL A 33 30.63 17.16 30.01
CA VAL A 33 30.65 17.26 31.48
C VAL A 33 31.85 16.50 32.09
N GLY A 34 32.23 16.90 33.31
CA GLY A 34 33.29 16.27 34.10
C GLY A 34 32.93 16.24 35.59
N ALA A 35 33.88 16.55 36.47
CA ALA A 35 33.59 16.73 37.91
C ALA A 35 32.62 17.89 38.21
N GLY A 36 32.36 18.74 37.22
CA GLY A 36 31.34 19.79 37.23
C GLY A 36 30.88 20.12 35.81
N PHE A 37 30.01 21.12 35.71
CA PHE A 37 29.54 21.67 34.45
C PHE A 37 30.67 22.49 33.79
N GLY A 38 31.05 22.12 32.56
CA GLY A 38 32.05 22.85 31.78
C GLY A 38 31.50 24.18 31.22
N GLN A 39 32.32 24.91 30.47
CA GLN A 39 31.94 26.23 29.91
C GLN A 39 30.66 26.19 29.07
N LEU A 40 30.48 25.15 28.25
CA LEU A 40 29.27 24.98 27.44
C LEU A 40 28.03 24.71 28.31
N ALA A 41 28.17 23.89 29.35
CA ALA A 41 27.09 23.61 30.27
C ALA A 41 26.68 24.84 31.08
N ALA A 42 27.65 25.64 31.53
CA ALA A 42 27.39 26.90 32.22
C ALA A 42 26.64 27.90 31.32
N ALA A 43 27.03 28.02 30.05
CA ALA A 43 26.31 28.84 29.08
C ALA A 43 24.87 28.35 28.84
N MET A 44 24.64 27.03 28.84
CA MET A 44 23.29 26.47 28.75
C MET A 44 22.46 26.66 30.02
N GLN A 45 23.08 26.71 31.21
CA GLN A 45 22.38 27.04 32.46
C GLN A 45 21.88 28.49 32.47
N GLU A 46 22.65 29.41 31.89
CA GLU A 46 22.23 30.80 31.71
C GLU A 46 21.08 30.93 30.69
N GLU A 47 21.12 30.16 29.60
CA GLU A 47 20.09 30.19 28.56
C GLU A 47 18.80 29.46 28.96
N PHE A 48 18.91 28.39 29.77
CA PHE A 48 17.78 27.57 30.24
C PHE A 48 17.74 27.54 31.79
N PRO A 49 17.40 28.66 32.46
CA PRO A 49 17.49 28.80 33.91
C PRO A 49 16.47 27.94 34.68
N ASP A 50 15.31 27.65 34.08
CA ASP A 50 14.23 26.85 34.69
C ASP A 50 14.39 25.33 34.48
N THR A 51 15.51 24.90 33.89
CA THR A 51 15.84 23.48 33.78
C THR A 51 16.48 23.01 35.09
N ASP A 52 16.01 21.88 35.62
CA ASP A 52 16.56 21.28 36.83
C ASP A 52 17.89 20.57 36.52
N TRP A 53 18.96 21.34 36.34
CA TRP A 53 20.31 20.85 36.06
C TRP A 53 20.90 20.01 37.21
N ASP A 54 20.44 20.22 38.44
CA ASP A 54 20.91 19.50 39.63
C ASP A 54 20.24 18.12 39.79
N SER A 55 19.19 17.83 39.01
CA SER A 55 18.53 16.52 38.97
C SER A 55 19.45 15.38 38.52
N VAL A 56 20.53 15.69 37.80
CA VAL A 56 21.49 14.72 37.28
C VAL A 56 22.76 14.71 38.11
N SER A 57 23.05 13.58 38.76
CA SER A 57 24.34 13.38 39.41
C SER A 57 25.45 13.19 38.38
N LEU A 58 26.28 14.22 38.17
CA LEU A 58 27.40 14.20 37.21
C LEU A 58 28.41 13.07 37.48
N SER A 59 28.53 12.64 38.74
CA SER A 59 29.37 11.49 39.13
C SER A 59 28.94 10.15 38.52
N GLN A 60 27.69 10.05 38.05
CA GLN A 60 27.13 8.85 37.44
C GLN A 60 27.23 8.85 35.92
N VAL A 61 27.54 10.01 35.30
CA VAL A 61 27.72 10.13 33.85
C VAL A 61 29.02 9.44 33.46
N LYS A 62 28.94 8.46 32.55
CA LYS A 62 30.09 7.72 32.02
C LYS A 62 30.11 7.80 30.49
N PRO A 63 31.26 7.57 29.80
CA PRO A 63 31.28 7.61 28.34
C PRO A 63 30.25 6.68 27.69
N GLY A 64 30.05 5.49 28.27
CA GLY A 64 29.06 4.52 27.81
C GLY A 64 27.62 4.77 28.29
N ALA A 65 27.42 5.70 29.22
CA ALA A 65 26.14 5.98 29.87
C ALA A 65 25.96 7.49 30.09
N PRO A 66 25.66 8.25 29.02
CA PRO A 66 25.33 9.67 29.14
C PRO A 66 23.97 9.86 29.83
N ALA A 67 23.77 11.02 30.44
CA ALA A 67 22.48 11.41 31.01
C ALA A 67 21.73 12.33 30.05
N VAL A 68 20.40 12.25 30.05
CA VAL A 68 19.54 13.07 29.20
C VAL A 68 18.65 13.94 30.08
N LEU A 69 18.59 15.23 29.76
CA LEU A 69 17.84 16.23 30.50
C LEU A 69 16.90 16.99 29.55
N PRO A 70 15.57 16.92 29.73
CA PRO A 70 14.62 17.75 29.00
C PRO A 70 14.78 19.23 29.39
N LEU A 71 14.73 20.15 28.42
CA LEU A 71 14.82 21.58 28.66
C LEU A 71 13.42 22.18 28.86
N THR A 72 13.16 22.82 30.00
CA THR A 72 11.79 23.15 30.47
C THR A 72 11.21 24.49 30.01
N GLU A 73 12.02 25.43 29.51
CA GLU A 73 11.51 26.65 28.83
C GLU A 73 11.97 26.67 27.38
N HIS A 74 11.09 26.17 26.51
CA HIS A 74 11.26 26.22 25.07
C HIS A 74 10.80 27.60 24.58
N ASN A 75 11.75 28.47 24.24
CA ASN A 75 11.44 29.64 23.43
C ASN A 75 10.93 29.14 22.07
N GLU A 76 9.77 29.60 21.58
CA GLU A 76 9.13 29.11 20.33
C GLU A 76 10.02 29.22 19.07
N GLN A 77 11.19 29.86 19.19
CA GLN A 77 12.18 30.04 18.13
C GLN A 77 13.33 29.01 18.13
N LEU A 78 13.52 28.23 19.19
CA LEU A 78 14.63 27.27 19.32
C LEU A 78 14.14 25.84 19.05
N GLN A 79 14.88 25.08 18.24
CA GLN A 79 14.53 23.69 17.93
C GLN A 79 14.98 22.70 19.02
N VAL A 80 16.01 23.06 19.80
CA VAL A 80 16.60 22.18 20.82
C VAL A 80 15.67 22.05 22.03
N TYR A 81 15.32 20.81 22.40
CA TYR A 81 14.52 20.51 23.59
C TYR A 81 15.17 19.47 24.52
N LEU A 82 16.32 18.89 24.12
CA LEU A 82 17.06 17.90 24.90
C LEU A 82 18.53 18.31 25.08
N ALA A 83 19.02 18.27 26.32
CA ALA A 83 20.44 18.30 26.63
C ALA A 83 20.95 16.88 26.93
N VAL A 84 22.03 16.48 26.28
CA VAL A 84 22.66 15.16 26.50
C VAL A 84 24.02 15.36 27.17
N LEU A 85 24.09 15.08 28.47
CA LEU A 85 25.30 15.21 29.26
C LEU A 85 26.21 14.01 29.00
N ALA A 86 27.31 14.25 28.28
CA ALA A 86 28.28 13.23 27.88
C ALA A 86 29.67 13.58 28.42
N THR A 87 30.41 12.56 28.87
CA THR A 87 31.74 12.75 29.44
C THR A 87 32.80 12.06 28.58
N PRO A 88 33.90 12.75 28.22
CA PRO A 88 35.04 12.13 27.55
C PRO A 88 36.05 11.49 28.52
N HIS A 89 35.74 11.46 29.83
CA HIS A 89 36.64 10.95 30.86
C HIS A 89 36.68 9.42 30.88
N ALA A 90 37.87 8.83 30.98
CA ALA A 90 38.01 7.38 31.12
C ALA A 90 37.38 6.86 32.42
N PRO A 91 36.84 5.62 32.47
CA PRO A 91 36.13 5.09 33.63
C PRO A 91 36.95 5.02 34.93
N ASP A 92 38.28 4.90 34.80
CA ASP A 92 39.19 4.58 35.92
C ASP A 92 40.20 5.71 36.26
N GLU A 93 40.17 6.84 35.53
CA GLU A 93 41.06 7.98 35.75
C GLU A 93 40.25 9.30 35.71
N LEU A 94 39.97 9.86 36.88
CA LEU A 94 39.38 11.21 36.98
C LEU A 94 40.32 12.23 36.32
N ASN A 95 39.79 13.01 35.37
CA ASN A 95 40.47 14.05 34.59
C ASN A 95 41.41 13.59 33.46
N SER A 96 41.33 12.33 33.00
CA SER A 96 41.98 11.93 31.75
C SER A 96 40.97 11.63 30.65
N ALA A 97 41.16 12.26 29.48
CA ALA A 97 40.40 11.96 28.27
C ALA A 97 41.23 11.09 27.34
N THR A 98 40.62 10.03 26.82
CA THR A 98 41.23 9.15 25.82
C THR A 98 40.43 9.21 24.52
N PRO A 99 41.07 8.97 23.36
CA PRO A 99 40.35 8.89 22.07
C PRO A 99 39.19 7.88 22.12
N GLN A 100 39.41 6.73 22.76
CA GLN A 100 38.37 5.70 22.92
C GLN A 100 37.18 6.17 23.78
N ALA A 101 37.44 6.92 24.86
CA ALA A 101 36.39 7.50 25.68
C ALA A 101 35.59 8.56 24.91
N ILE A 102 36.24 9.37 24.07
CA ILE A 102 35.57 10.36 23.20
C ILE A 102 34.68 9.68 22.16
N ALA A 103 35.20 8.66 21.48
CA ALA A 103 34.42 7.89 20.50
C ALA A 103 33.20 7.23 21.16
N THR A 104 33.38 6.64 22.36
CA THR A 104 32.29 6.03 23.12
C THR A 104 31.26 7.07 23.55
N ALA A 105 31.71 8.22 24.07
CA ALA A 105 30.84 9.32 24.50
C ALA A 105 30.01 9.88 23.34
N ALA A 106 30.63 10.09 22.17
CA ALA A 106 29.96 10.56 20.97
C ALA A 106 28.89 9.56 20.49
N LYS A 107 29.25 8.28 20.39
CA LYS A 107 28.33 7.21 20.02
C LYS A 107 27.14 7.12 20.98
N CYS A 108 27.40 7.04 22.28
CA CYS A 108 26.35 6.88 23.28
C CYS A 108 25.49 8.14 23.43
N ALA A 109 26.04 9.35 23.21
CA ALA A 109 25.25 10.57 23.20
C ALA A 109 24.21 10.57 22.09
N ILE A 110 24.58 10.13 20.87
CA ILE A 110 23.65 9.97 19.76
C ILE A 110 22.57 8.93 20.10
N LEU A 111 22.97 7.78 20.65
CA LEU A 111 22.05 6.72 21.04
C LEU A 111 21.05 7.17 22.11
N ALA A 112 21.51 7.91 23.12
CA ALA A 112 20.66 8.40 24.20
C ALA A 112 19.68 9.49 23.74
N ALA A 113 20.13 10.36 22.82
CA ALA A 113 19.26 11.34 22.17
C ALA A 113 18.15 10.65 21.38
N ALA A 114 18.51 9.70 20.52
CA ALA A 114 17.56 8.92 19.72
C ALA A 114 16.57 8.14 20.60
N GLY A 115 17.06 7.49 21.66
CA GLY A 115 16.21 6.78 22.63
C GLY A 115 15.23 7.68 23.38
N SER A 116 15.49 8.98 23.43
CA SER A 116 14.63 10.00 24.04
C SER A 116 13.77 10.75 23.01
N GLY A 117 13.73 10.27 21.76
CA GLY A 117 12.86 10.78 20.68
C GLY A 117 13.49 11.87 19.80
N ALA A 118 14.76 12.21 19.97
CA ALA A 118 15.43 13.18 19.10
C ALA A 118 15.72 12.58 17.71
N THR A 119 15.46 13.34 16.65
CA THR A 119 15.80 12.93 15.27
C THR A 119 17.10 13.57 14.78
N SER A 120 17.67 14.50 15.55
CA SER A 120 18.89 15.22 15.20
C SER A 120 19.65 15.66 16.44
N ILE A 121 20.99 15.71 16.35
CA ILE A 121 21.85 16.06 17.49
C ILE A 121 23.06 16.89 17.07
N ALA A 122 23.43 17.87 17.89
CA ALA A 122 24.70 18.58 17.77
C ALA A 122 25.73 18.08 18.80
N LEU A 123 26.97 17.84 18.35
CA LEU A 123 28.08 17.34 19.16
C LEU A 123 29.22 18.37 19.22
N PRO A 124 29.70 18.77 20.41
CA PRO A 124 30.89 19.59 20.52
C PRO A 124 32.14 18.72 20.28
N LEU A 125 33.25 19.36 19.93
CA LEU A 125 34.55 18.68 19.93
C LEU A 125 35.00 18.41 21.38
N PHE A 126 34.78 17.19 21.86
CA PHE A 126 35.10 16.81 23.24
C PHE A 126 36.59 16.96 23.57
N ALA A 127 36.89 17.26 24.84
CA ALA A 127 38.24 17.30 25.43
C ALA A 127 39.27 18.28 24.84
N THR A 128 38.91 19.14 23.87
CA THR A 128 39.81 20.15 23.29
C THR A 128 39.86 21.48 24.07
N GLY A 129 38.99 21.62 25.08
CA GLY A 129 38.99 22.73 26.03
C GLY A 129 40.01 22.55 27.15
N GLN A 130 39.55 22.54 28.41
CA GLN A 130 40.42 22.43 29.59
C GLN A 130 41.26 21.14 29.65
N LEU A 131 40.82 20.06 28.99
CA LEU A 131 41.54 18.79 28.95
C LEU A 131 42.68 18.78 27.92
N GLY A 132 42.78 19.80 27.07
CA GLY A 132 43.95 20.05 26.22
C GLY A 132 44.23 18.98 25.16
N MET A 133 43.24 18.16 24.79
CA MET A 133 43.44 17.14 23.76
C MET A 133 43.76 17.79 22.40
N PRO A 134 44.76 17.27 21.64
CA PRO A 134 45.02 17.75 20.30
C PRO A 134 43.76 17.69 19.42
N PRO A 135 43.37 18.80 18.76
CA PRO A 135 42.18 18.90 17.91
C PRO A 135 42.00 17.78 16.91
N GLN A 136 43.11 17.36 16.29
CA GLN A 136 43.14 16.31 15.29
C GLN A 136 42.73 14.96 15.88
N VAL A 137 43.28 14.62 17.06
CA VAL A 137 43.03 13.37 17.76
C VAL A 137 41.59 13.31 18.29
N ALA A 138 41.11 14.43 18.82
CA ALA A 138 39.72 14.55 19.27
C ALA A 138 38.72 14.46 18.11
N ALA A 139 39.04 15.08 16.96
CA ALA A 139 38.20 15.05 15.77
C ALA A 139 38.11 13.64 15.19
N ASP A 140 39.24 12.94 15.04
CA ASP A 140 39.28 11.55 14.56
C ASP A 140 38.39 10.64 15.43
N ALA A 141 38.53 10.74 16.76
CA ALA A 141 37.71 9.96 17.71
C ALA A 141 36.22 10.35 17.71
N LEU A 142 35.91 11.65 17.61
CA LEU A 142 34.53 12.15 17.55
C LEU A 142 33.82 11.64 16.29
N ILE A 143 34.49 11.69 15.14
CA ILE A 143 33.99 11.20 13.85
C ILE A 143 33.77 9.69 13.92
N GLU A 144 34.72 8.93 14.45
CA GLU A 144 34.60 7.47 14.64
C GLU A 144 33.36 7.11 15.47
N GLY A 145 33.18 7.77 16.62
CA GLY A 145 32.02 7.54 17.48
C GLY A 145 30.70 7.90 16.83
N ALA A 146 30.66 9.01 16.07
CA ALA A 146 29.47 9.44 15.36
C ALA A 146 29.09 8.52 14.19
N LEU A 147 30.09 7.98 13.47
CA LEU A 147 29.89 6.98 12.42
C LEU A 147 29.46 5.63 13.00
N ALA A 148 29.83 5.29 14.24
CA ALA A 148 29.37 4.07 14.89
C ALA A 148 27.87 4.07 15.27
N ALA A 149 27.18 5.21 15.15
CA ALA A 149 25.74 5.39 15.41
C ALA A 149 24.95 5.92 14.18
N HIS A 150 25.47 5.68 12.97
CA HIS A 150 24.99 6.21 11.67
C HIS A 150 23.58 5.77 11.21
N THR A 151 22.73 5.21 12.06
CA THR A 151 21.35 4.85 11.70
C THR A 151 20.32 5.36 12.69
N MET A 152 20.76 6.05 13.75
CA MET A 152 19.94 6.31 14.94
C MET A 152 19.27 7.69 14.90
N VAL A 153 19.84 8.64 14.18
CA VAL A 153 19.33 10.02 13.99
C VAL A 153 19.46 10.39 12.52
N ARG A 154 18.67 11.35 12.03
CA ARG A 154 18.71 11.81 10.63
C ARG A 154 19.80 12.86 10.36
N LYS A 155 20.25 13.57 11.40
CA LYS A 155 21.22 14.66 11.27
C LYS A 155 22.17 14.74 12.47
N VAL A 156 23.46 14.91 12.19
CA VAL A 156 24.50 15.18 13.20
C VAL A 156 25.25 16.45 12.80
N ILE A 157 25.33 17.42 13.71
CA ILE A 157 26.12 18.64 13.52
C ILE A 157 27.28 18.66 14.50
N PHE A 158 28.51 18.59 14.01
CA PHE A 158 29.68 18.89 14.83
C PHE A 158 29.80 20.40 14.99
N PHE A 159 30.15 20.90 16.17
CA PHE A 159 30.33 22.35 16.33
C PHE A 159 31.51 22.73 17.21
N SER A 160 32.01 23.94 16.99
CA SER A 160 33.03 24.58 17.81
C SER A 160 32.88 26.09 17.80
N LEU A 161 33.47 26.73 18.81
CA LEU A 161 33.59 28.18 18.95
C LEU A 161 34.77 28.74 18.16
N ARG A 162 35.65 27.89 17.64
CA ARG A 162 36.93 28.29 17.03
C ARG A 162 37.05 27.75 15.61
N ASP A 163 37.43 28.62 14.68
CA ASP A 163 37.60 28.29 13.26
C ASP A 163 38.64 27.20 13.01
N ASP A 164 39.74 27.19 13.76
CA ASP A 164 40.80 26.17 13.64
C ASP A 164 40.26 24.76 13.91
N GLN A 165 39.32 24.62 14.84
CA GLN A 165 38.71 23.34 15.20
C GLN A 165 37.68 22.89 14.16
N VAL A 166 36.86 23.81 13.66
CA VAL A 166 35.88 23.54 12.58
C VAL A 166 36.61 23.07 11.32
N ASN A 167 37.68 23.77 10.94
CA ASN A 167 38.53 23.37 9.80
C ASN A 167 39.20 22.03 10.06
N THR A 168 39.70 21.78 11.28
CA THR A 168 40.27 20.47 11.63
C THR A 168 39.24 19.34 11.51
N ILE A 169 38.00 19.54 11.96
CA ILE A 169 36.93 18.54 11.81
C ILE A 169 36.64 18.30 10.32
N ALA A 170 36.54 19.35 9.50
CA ALA A 170 36.30 19.22 8.07
C ALA A 170 37.46 18.50 7.35
N GLU A 171 38.72 18.88 7.64
CA GLU A 171 39.91 18.23 7.10
C GLU A 171 39.98 16.75 7.50
N ARG A 172 39.74 16.45 8.79
CA ARG A 172 39.72 15.07 9.29
C ARG A 172 38.55 14.27 8.74
N TRP A 173 37.39 14.88 8.53
CA TRP A 173 36.26 14.24 7.86
C TRP A 173 36.63 13.77 6.45
N TRP A 174 37.25 14.65 5.65
CA TRP A 174 37.66 14.30 4.28
C TRP A 174 38.89 13.38 4.23
N ALA A 175 39.73 13.38 5.26
CA ALA A 175 40.82 12.42 5.43
C ALA A 175 40.36 11.07 6.00
N THR A 176 39.20 11.02 6.66
CA THR A 176 38.62 9.81 7.21
C THR A 176 38.27 8.91 6.03
N ARG A 177 38.96 7.77 5.96
CA ARG A 177 38.45 6.67 5.16
C ARG A 177 37.20 6.19 5.86
N PHE A 178 36.04 6.67 5.40
CA PHE A 178 34.77 6.08 5.80
C PHE A 178 34.98 4.58 5.69
N PRO A 179 34.67 3.79 6.74
CA PRO A 179 34.54 2.38 6.54
C PRO A 179 33.61 2.28 5.35
N ARG A 180 34.14 1.76 4.22
CA ARG A 180 33.28 1.28 3.15
C ARG A 180 32.23 0.49 3.91
N PRO A 181 30.92 0.67 3.65
CA PRO A 181 29.92 -0.21 4.24
C PRO A 181 30.50 -1.63 4.16
N ALA A 182 30.33 -2.47 5.18
CA ALA A 182 30.99 -3.78 5.21
C ALA A 182 30.52 -4.61 4.00
N GLU A 183 31.14 -4.40 2.84
CA GLU A 183 30.65 -4.74 1.50
C GLU A 183 31.73 -5.37 0.66
N GLU A 184 33.00 -5.04 0.87
CA GLU A 184 34.08 -5.80 0.24
C GLU A 184 34.42 -7.01 1.12
N LEU A 185 33.98 -8.18 0.66
CA LEU A 185 34.57 -9.44 1.10
C LEU A 185 36.09 -9.36 0.87
N ALA A 186 36.88 -9.98 1.75
CA ALA A 186 38.33 -10.06 1.58
C ALA A 186 38.65 -10.61 0.17
N GLY A 187 39.10 -9.75 -0.74
CA GLY A 187 39.22 -10.06 -2.18
C GLY A 187 38.66 -9.01 -3.13
N GLY A 188 37.94 -7.98 -2.65
CA GLY A 188 37.43 -6.88 -3.50
C GLY A 188 36.15 -7.21 -4.26
N LEU A 189 35.37 -8.19 -3.79
CA LEU A 189 34.06 -8.51 -4.38
C LEU A 189 33.00 -7.57 -3.83
N ASP A 190 32.24 -6.95 -4.74
CA ASP A 190 31.10 -6.07 -4.45
C ASP A 190 29.96 -6.80 -3.75
N LYS A 191 29.07 -6.08 -3.05
CA LYS A 191 27.87 -6.71 -2.47
C LYS A 191 26.94 -7.25 -3.56
N ASP A 192 26.45 -8.47 -3.34
CA ASP A 192 25.38 -9.08 -4.16
C ASP A 192 24.02 -8.36 -4.07
N LEU A 193 23.89 -7.32 -3.23
CA LEU A 193 22.63 -6.62 -3.00
C LEU A 193 22.50 -5.40 -3.93
N VAL A 194 21.61 -5.50 -4.90
CA VAL A 194 21.17 -4.34 -5.71
C VAL A 194 20.04 -3.63 -4.96
N ASP A 195 20.23 -2.36 -4.60
CA ASP A 195 19.15 -1.57 -4.00
C ASP A 195 18.03 -1.35 -5.03
N PRO A 196 16.76 -1.67 -4.71
CA PRO A 196 15.64 -1.48 -5.64
C PRO A 196 15.44 -0.03 -6.08
N ASN A 197 16.01 0.95 -5.39
CA ASN A 197 15.92 2.38 -5.69
C ASN A 197 17.14 2.93 -6.46
N GLU A 198 18.20 2.13 -6.62
CA GLU A 198 19.40 2.56 -7.33
C GLU A 198 19.27 2.41 -8.85
N CYS A 199 19.80 3.38 -9.60
CA CYS A 199 19.86 3.33 -11.05
C CYS A 199 21.18 2.71 -11.50
N ILE A 200 21.13 1.74 -12.41
CA ILE A 200 22.32 1.15 -13.01
C ILE A 200 22.42 1.63 -14.46
N PRO A 201 23.53 2.21 -14.91
CA PRO A 201 23.68 2.63 -16.30
C PRO A 201 23.80 1.43 -17.23
N LEU A 202 23.28 1.56 -18.47
CA LEU A 202 23.36 0.51 -19.48
C LEU A 202 24.80 0.08 -19.80
N THR A 203 25.80 0.93 -19.57
CA THR A 203 27.22 0.62 -19.79
C THR A 203 27.75 -0.47 -18.86
N ARG A 204 27.12 -0.70 -17.70
CA ARG A 204 27.47 -1.76 -16.75
C ARG A 204 26.85 -3.12 -17.06
N ASP A 205 26.18 -3.29 -18.19
CA ASP A 205 25.55 -4.57 -18.54
C ASP A 205 26.58 -5.66 -18.85
N HIS A 206 26.82 -6.50 -17.86
CA HIS A 206 27.66 -7.68 -17.99
C HIS A 206 26.86 -8.95 -18.34
N LEU A 207 25.51 -8.88 -18.35
CA LEU A 207 24.60 -10.01 -18.56
C LEU A 207 24.00 -10.06 -19.97
N GLY A 208 24.21 -9.04 -20.80
CA GLY A 208 23.72 -8.97 -22.18
C GLY A 208 22.21 -8.67 -22.28
N VAL A 209 21.64 -8.01 -21.27
CA VAL A 209 20.20 -7.72 -21.22
C VAL A 209 19.84 -6.31 -21.72
N ARG A 210 20.83 -5.48 -22.10
CA ARG A 210 20.64 -4.13 -22.67
C ARG A 210 19.55 -4.01 -23.72
N PRO A 211 19.44 -4.90 -24.74
CA PRO A 211 18.39 -4.80 -25.74
C PRO A 211 16.98 -4.91 -25.13
N TYR A 212 16.81 -5.81 -24.15
CA TYR A 212 15.53 -6.03 -23.48
C TYR A 212 15.15 -4.87 -22.55
N VAL A 213 16.13 -4.34 -21.83
CA VAL A 213 15.96 -3.15 -20.98
C VAL A 213 15.51 -1.96 -21.83
N SER A 214 16.21 -1.69 -22.93
CA SER A 214 15.94 -0.55 -23.82
C SER A 214 14.58 -0.67 -24.51
N MET A 215 14.22 -1.89 -24.93
CA MET A 215 12.91 -2.20 -25.49
C MET A 215 11.76 -1.93 -24.50
N LEU A 216 11.88 -2.40 -23.26
CA LEU A 216 10.88 -2.13 -22.22
C LEU A 216 10.83 -0.65 -21.88
N ALA A 217 11.97 0.00 -21.70
CA ALA A 217 12.04 1.43 -21.38
C ALA A 217 11.35 2.28 -22.45
N THR A 218 11.47 1.90 -23.73
CA THR A 218 10.77 2.57 -24.85
C THR A 218 9.26 2.57 -24.65
N VAL A 219 8.67 1.43 -24.26
CA VAL A 219 7.22 1.32 -24.02
C VAL A 219 6.81 2.01 -22.71
N ILE A 220 7.60 1.86 -21.65
CA ILE A 220 7.32 2.49 -20.35
C ILE A 220 7.40 4.02 -20.43
N ALA A 221 8.31 4.57 -21.24
CA ALA A 221 8.48 6.01 -21.39
C ALA A 221 7.56 6.63 -22.46
N ALA A 222 7.00 5.85 -23.40
CA ALA A 222 6.16 6.40 -24.46
C ALA A 222 4.81 6.94 -23.96
N LYS A 223 4.43 8.14 -24.44
CA LYS A 223 3.17 8.82 -24.04
C LYS A 223 1.91 8.10 -24.52
N ASP A 224 2.01 7.43 -25.67
CA ASP A 224 0.89 6.73 -26.31
C ASP A 224 0.72 5.28 -25.82
N THR A 225 1.55 4.84 -24.88
CA THR A 225 1.39 3.53 -24.24
C THR A 225 0.11 3.53 -23.40
N PRO A 226 -0.84 2.61 -23.68
CA PRO A 226 -2.07 2.51 -22.91
C PRO A 226 -1.76 2.09 -21.47
N LEU A 227 -2.36 2.80 -20.52
CA LEU A 227 -2.31 2.52 -19.09
C LEU A 227 -3.61 1.84 -18.63
N PRO A 228 -3.59 1.11 -17.50
CA PRO A 228 -2.42 0.71 -16.70
C PRO A 228 -1.52 -0.30 -17.45
N LEU A 229 -0.25 -0.42 -17.05
CA LEU A 229 0.66 -1.44 -17.62
C LEU A 229 1.32 -2.27 -16.53
N SER A 230 1.22 -3.59 -16.62
CA SER A 230 1.93 -4.51 -15.72
C SER A 230 2.93 -5.37 -16.47
N ILE A 231 4.16 -5.42 -15.97
CA ILE A 231 5.30 -6.11 -16.56
C ILE A 231 5.81 -7.13 -15.53
N GLY A 232 5.87 -8.40 -15.92
CA GLY A 232 6.48 -9.46 -15.11
C GLY A 232 7.90 -9.75 -15.61
N VAL A 233 8.92 -9.56 -14.77
CA VAL A 233 10.31 -9.93 -15.03
C VAL A 233 10.59 -11.27 -14.35
N PHE A 234 10.70 -12.32 -15.16
CA PHE A 234 10.80 -13.69 -14.71
C PHE A 234 12.21 -14.25 -14.86
N GLY A 235 12.66 -15.03 -13.89
CA GLY A 235 13.94 -15.73 -13.97
C GLY A 235 14.19 -16.58 -12.74
N GLU A 236 15.03 -17.61 -12.89
CA GLU A 236 15.50 -18.44 -11.77
C GLU A 236 16.20 -17.55 -10.72
N TRP A 237 16.34 -18.06 -9.49
CA TRP A 237 17.12 -17.38 -8.46
C TRP A 237 18.55 -17.10 -8.95
N GLY A 238 19.02 -15.86 -8.77
CA GLY A 238 20.31 -15.42 -9.28
C GLY A 238 20.35 -15.04 -10.77
N ALA A 239 19.23 -15.04 -11.50
CA ALA A 239 19.20 -14.66 -12.92
C ALA A 239 19.40 -13.14 -13.20
N GLY A 240 19.61 -12.32 -12.17
CA GLY A 240 19.84 -10.87 -12.31
C GLY A 240 18.57 -10.02 -12.42
N LYS A 241 17.45 -10.42 -11.80
CA LYS A 241 16.16 -9.68 -11.83
C LYS A 241 16.30 -8.25 -11.27
N SER A 242 16.90 -8.10 -10.09
CA SER A 242 17.14 -6.80 -9.45
C SER A 242 18.07 -5.92 -10.29
N PHE A 243 19.15 -6.52 -10.81
CA PHE A 243 20.08 -5.84 -11.73
C PHE A 243 19.38 -5.34 -13.01
N PHE A 244 18.49 -6.17 -13.60
CA PHE A 244 17.67 -5.79 -14.74
C PHE A 244 16.75 -4.60 -14.42
N MET A 245 16.10 -4.60 -13.25
CA MET A 245 15.24 -3.49 -12.83
C MET A 245 16.01 -2.20 -12.58
N GLY A 246 17.18 -2.28 -11.94
CA GLY A 246 18.07 -1.13 -11.75
C GLY A 246 18.49 -0.49 -13.07
N MET A 247 18.80 -1.32 -14.08
CA MET A 247 19.08 -0.83 -15.44
C MET A 247 17.85 -0.25 -16.13
N LEU A 248 16.69 -0.90 -15.98
CA LEU A 248 15.43 -0.38 -16.51
C LEU A 248 15.09 0.98 -15.92
N ARG A 249 15.33 1.18 -14.63
CA ARG A 249 15.13 2.46 -13.95
C ARG A 249 16.03 3.56 -14.53
N GLY A 250 17.31 3.26 -14.69
CA GLY A 250 18.28 4.17 -15.32
C GLY A 250 17.87 4.53 -16.75
N GLN A 251 17.46 3.55 -17.55
CA GLN A 251 17.07 3.79 -18.94
C GLN A 251 15.75 4.54 -19.08
N VAL A 252 14.73 4.24 -18.27
CA VAL A 252 13.48 5.03 -18.25
C VAL A 252 13.76 6.48 -17.91
N LYS A 253 14.69 6.75 -16.98
CA LYS A 253 15.11 8.11 -16.63
C LYS A 253 15.79 8.81 -17.80
N ALA A 254 16.69 8.12 -18.52
CA ALA A 254 17.38 8.68 -19.68
C ALA A 254 16.43 9.06 -20.84
N LEU A 255 15.29 8.38 -20.96
CA LEU A 255 14.24 8.67 -21.96
C LEU A 255 13.22 9.73 -21.49
N GLU A 256 13.31 10.20 -20.25
CA GLU A 256 12.37 11.21 -19.75
C GLU A 256 12.55 12.54 -20.50
N GLY A 257 11.46 13.13 -20.97
CA GLY A 257 11.48 14.42 -21.67
C GLY A 257 11.83 14.37 -23.16
N GLY A 258 12.15 13.19 -23.72
CA GLY A 258 12.46 13.05 -25.14
C GLY A 258 11.25 13.10 -26.09
N PRO A 259 11.47 13.14 -27.43
CA PRO A 259 10.39 13.22 -28.41
C PRO A 259 9.45 12.02 -28.37
N GLY A 260 8.16 12.24 -28.11
CA GLY A 260 7.16 11.17 -27.99
C GLY A 260 7.17 10.44 -26.63
N GLN A 261 8.04 10.85 -25.70
CA GLN A 261 8.18 10.27 -24.36
C GLN A 261 7.56 11.16 -23.28
N CYS A 262 7.15 10.56 -22.17
CA CYS A 262 6.65 11.24 -20.98
C CYS A 262 7.68 12.27 -20.50
N ARG A 263 7.21 13.46 -20.13
CA ARG A 263 8.03 14.57 -19.65
C ARG A 263 8.45 14.39 -18.20
N LYS A 264 7.62 13.76 -17.37
CA LYS A 264 7.92 13.53 -15.95
C LYS A 264 7.46 12.14 -15.52
N ILE A 265 8.41 11.27 -15.17
CA ILE A 265 8.16 9.90 -14.74
C ILE A 265 8.67 9.73 -13.30
N ALA A 266 7.77 9.41 -12.37
CA ALA A 266 8.16 9.03 -11.02
C ALA A 266 8.48 7.53 -10.99
N GLN A 267 9.57 7.14 -10.34
CA GLN A 267 10.01 5.75 -10.27
C GLN A 267 10.15 5.35 -8.80
N VAL A 268 9.39 4.35 -8.36
CA VAL A 268 9.31 3.92 -6.95
C VAL A 268 9.77 2.48 -6.82
N GLY A 269 10.74 2.20 -5.94
CA GLY A 269 11.16 0.83 -5.62
C GLY A 269 10.49 0.30 -4.36
N PHE A 270 10.06 -0.96 -4.38
CA PHE A 270 9.42 -1.63 -3.26
C PHE A 270 9.97 -3.06 -3.12
N ASN A 271 10.66 -3.35 -2.03
CA ASN A 271 11.09 -4.71 -1.70
C ASN A 271 9.98 -5.39 -0.89
N ALA A 272 9.32 -6.40 -1.48
CA ALA A 272 8.17 -7.04 -0.84
C ALA A 272 8.53 -7.80 0.44
N TRP A 273 9.74 -8.34 0.52
CA TRP A 273 10.20 -9.15 1.65
C TRP A 273 10.44 -8.30 2.91
N HIS A 274 10.94 -7.06 2.78
CA HIS A 274 11.17 -6.16 3.93
C HIS A 274 9.89 -5.84 4.73
N TYR A 275 8.71 -6.01 4.13
CA TYR A 275 7.43 -5.70 4.74
C TYR A 275 6.58 -6.96 5.00
N ALA A 276 7.21 -8.14 4.99
CA ALA A 276 6.56 -9.42 5.21
C ALA A 276 5.76 -9.49 6.53
N ASP A 277 6.23 -8.84 7.59
CA ASP A 277 5.62 -8.88 8.92
C ASP A 277 4.62 -7.73 9.20
N ALA A 278 4.43 -6.81 8.25
CA ALA A 278 3.60 -5.61 8.40
C ALA A 278 2.34 -5.66 7.52
N ASN A 279 1.41 -4.72 7.73
CA ASN A 279 0.28 -4.56 6.82
C ASN A 279 0.79 -4.02 5.46
N LEU A 280 0.96 -4.93 4.51
CA LEU A 280 1.53 -4.69 3.17
C LEU A 280 0.96 -3.44 2.50
N TRP A 281 -0.34 -3.17 2.67
CA TRP A 281 -1.02 -2.03 2.08
C TRP A 281 -0.60 -0.69 2.67
N ALA A 282 -0.47 -0.63 4.00
CA ALA A 282 0.00 0.58 4.67
C ALA A 282 1.47 0.84 4.32
N SER A 283 2.29 -0.21 4.28
CA SER A 283 3.71 -0.12 3.93
C SER A 283 3.94 0.30 2.48
N LEU A 284 3.19 -0.28 1.52
CA LEU A 284 3.28 0.09 0.10
C LEU A 284 2.80 1.52 -0.13
N GLY A 285 1.71 1.92 0.53
CA GLY A 285 1.21 3.29 0.49
C GLY A 285 2.25 4.28 1.01
N ASP A 286 2.73 4.07 2.24
CA ASP A 286 3.74 4.92 2.89
C ASP A 286 5.01 5.02 2.04
N GLU A 287 5.49 3.91 1.47
CA GLU A 287 6.69 3.90 0.66
C GLU A 287 6.51 4.68 -0.66
N ILE A 288 5.36 4.55 -1.32
CA ILE A 288 5.03 5.34 -2.51
C ILE A 288 4.96 6.84 -2.13
N PHE A 289 4.28 7.20 -1.03
CA PHE A 289 4.20 8.59 -0.59
C PHE A 289 5.58 9.16 -0.23
N ARG A 290 6.40 8.40 0.48
CA ARG A 290 7.75 8.78 0.91
C ARG A 290 8.65 9.04 -0.29
N GLN A 291 8.72 8.12 -1.26
CA GLN A 291 9.59 8.29 -2.43
C GLN A 291 9.06 9.35 -3.42
N LEU A 292 7.74 9.56 -3.48
CA LEU A 292 7.19 10.69 -4.23
C LEU A 292 7.52 12.03 -3.56
N ALA A 293 7.60 12.09 -2.23
CA ALA A 293 7.93 13.31 -1.49
C ALA A 293 9.43 13.62 -1.41
N GLU A 294 10.30 12.61 -1.29
CA GLU A 294 11.75 12.75 -1.11
C GLU A 294 12.51 12.03 -2.24
N PRO A 295 12.64 12.64 -3.44
CA PRO A 295 13.42 12.04 -4.52
C PRO A 295 14.91 11.97 -4.16
N VAL A 296 15.53 10.81 -4.42
CA VAL A 296 16.98 10.61 -4.25
C VAL A 296 17.76 11.57 -5.16
N ARG A 297 18.74 12.29 -4.60
CA ARG A 297 19.63 13.21 -5.32
C ARG A 297 20.44 12.47 -6.37
N GLN A 298 20.45 12.96 -7.61
CA GLN A 298 21.20 12.32 -8.71
C GLN A 298 22.67 12.78 -8.73
N PRO A 299 23.60 11.92 -9.21
CA PRO A 299 24.97 12.34 -9.49
C PRO A 299 24.98 13.37 -10.64
N GLY A 300 25.43 14.61 -10.36
CA GLY A 300 25.56 15.69 -11.35
C GLY A 300 24.41 16.69 -11.42
N GLU A 301 23.37 16.57 -10.58
CA GLU A 301 22.26 17.53 -10.51
C GLU A 301 22.70 18.82 -9.75
N PRO A 302 22.50 20.03 -10.31
CA PRO A 302 22.81 21.29 -9.63
C PRO A 302 22.00 21.46 -8.35
N ASP A 303 22.63 21.96 -7.29
CA ASP A 303 22.01 22.09 -5.96
C ASP A 303 20.72 22.91 -5.95
N ASP A 304 20.65 23.94 -6.80
CA ASP A 304 19.50 24.84 -6.84
C ASP A 304 18.23 24.17 -7.39
N GLU A 305 18.38 23.28 -8.37
CA GLU A 305 17.26 22.56 -9.00
C GLU A 305 16.75 21.43 -8.11
N HIS A 306 17.67 20.69 -7.48
CA HIS A 306 17.35 19.67 -6.48
C HIS A 306 16.67 20.29 -5.24
N GLN A 307 17.16 21.43 -4.76
CA GLN A 307 16.52 22.14 -3.65
C GLN A 307 15.16 22.73 -4.01
N ALA A 308 14.95 23.19 -5.24
CA ALA A 308 13.64 23.65 -5.70
C ALA A 308 12.61 22.50 -5.71
N LEU A 309 13.00 21.32 -6.22
CA LEU A 309 12.20 20.10 -6.22
C LEU A 309 11.86 19.62 -4.80
N LEU A 310 12.82 19.65 -3.88
CA LEU A 310 12.61 19.31 -2.47
C LEU A 310 11.68 20.32 -1.78
N ARG A 311 11.80 21.62 -2.05
CA ARG A 311 10.91 22.65 -1.49
C ARG A 311 9.48 22.52 -2.03
N GLU A 312 9.32 22.27 -3.32
CA GLU A 312 8.02 22.06 -3.96
C GLU A 312 7.30 20.83 -3.36
N ARG A 313 8.02 19.71 -3.21
CA ARG A 313 7.45 18.47 -2.67
C ARG A 313 7.28 18.49 -1.15
N ALA A 314 8.12 19.22 -0.42
CA ALA A 314 7.93 19.50 1.01
C ALA A 314 6.66 20.33 1.25
N ARG A 315 6.35 21.32 0.41
CA ARG A 315 5.09 22.07 0.48
C ARG A 315 3.87 21.17 0.24
N LEU A 316 3.94 20.28 -0.73
CA LEU A 316 2.89 19.27 -0.97
C LEU A 316 2.74 18.33 0.23
N ARG A 317 3.86 17.90 0.84
CA ARG A 317 3.87 17.07 2.05
C ARG A 317 3.25 17.79 3.23
N ASP A 318 3.61 19.04 3.49
CA ASP A 318 3.07 19.79 4.63
C ASP A 318 1.57 20.05 4.46
N ARG A 319 1.10 20.25 3.22
CA ARG A 319 -0.33 20.34 2.89
C ARG A 319 -1.06 19.02 3.14
N LEU A 320 -0.48 17.90 2.71
CA LEU A 320 -1.06 16.56 2.90
C LEU A 320 -1.01 16.10 4.36
N ALA A 321 0.09 16.39 5.06
CA ALA A 321 0.28 16.07 6.47
C ALA A 321 -0.66 16.88 7.36
N GLY A 322 -0.90 18.15 7.04
CA GLY A 322 -1.90 18.97 7.73
C GLY A 322 -3.31 18.39 7.61
N GLU A 323 -3.72 17.94 6.42
CA GLU A 323 -5.02 17.30 6.22
C GLU A 323 -5.11 15.92 6.89
N LEU A 324 -4.04 15.12 6.86
CA LEU A 324 -3.98 13.80 7.49
C LEU A 324 -3.98 13.87 9.02
N GLU A 325 -3.25 14.82 9.61
CA GLU A 325 -3.20 15.03 11.06
C GLU A 325 -4.54 15.56 11.57
N GLN A 326 -5.16 16.52 10.86
CA GLN A 326 -6.50 17.02 11.20
C GLN A 326 -7.55 15.89 11.14
N ARG A 327 -7.47 14.99 10.14
CA ARG A 327 -8.33 13.80 10.04
C ARG A 327 -8.07 12.80 11.17
N LYS A 328 -6.81 12.56 11.53
CA LYS A 328 -6.42 11.65 12.62
C LYS A 328 -6.94 12.14 13.97
N GLN A 329 -6.83 13.44 14.23
CA GLN A 329 -7.35 14.08 15.44
C GLN A 329 -8.88 13.98 15.52
N LEU A 330 -9.59 14.33 14.43
CA LEU A 330 -11.07 14.23 14.39
C LEU A 330 -11.56 12.79 14.55
N THR A 331 -10.85 11.82 13.97
CA THR A 331 -11.19 10.39 14.09
C THR A 331 -10.98 9.90 15.53
N ALA A 332 -9.83 10.23 16.14
CA ALA A 332 -9.55 9.86 17.53
C ALA A 332 -10.56 10.49 18.52
N VAL A 333 -10.99 11.73 18.28
CA VAL A 333 -12.03 12.38 19.09
C VAL A 333 -13.39 11.69 18.91
N THR A 334 -13.71 11.24 17.69
CA THR A 334 -14.95 10.51 17.39
C THR A 334 -14.96 9.13 18.06
N GLU A 335 -13.85 8.39 18.02
CA GLU A 335 -13.71 7.09 18.68
C GLU A 335 -13.87 7.19 20.20
N ARG A 336 -13.27 8.22 20.81
CA ARG A 336 -13.44 8.51 22.25
C ARG A 336 -14.90 8.81 22.60
N ALA A 337 -15.57 9.65 21.81
CA ALA A 337 -16.98 9.97 22.03
C ALA A 337 -17.88 8.73 21.85
N GLN A 338 -17.58 7.85 20.90
CA GLN A 338 -18.31 6.59 20.72
C GLN A 338 -18.10 5.62 21.89
N ALA A 339 -16.88 5.50 22.41
CA ALA A 339 -16.59 4.71 23.61
C ALA A 339 -17.33 5.26 24.84
N GLU A 340 -17.40 6.58 25.00
CA GLU A 340 -18.17 7.24 26.05
C GLU A 340 -19.68 6.98 25.92
N ALA A 341 -20.23 7.06 24.70
CA ALA A 341 -21.62 6.71 24.42
C ALA A 341 -21.92 5.24 24.72
N ALA A 342 -21.00 4.32 24.42
CA ALA A 342 -21.14 2.91 24.75
C ALA A 342 -21.15 2.67 26.27
N ALA A 343 -20.26 3.34 27.02
CA ALA A 343 -20.24 3.27 28.48
C ALA A 343 -21.51 3.84 29.12
N LEU A 344 -22.03 4.97 28.59
CA LEU A 344 -23.29 5.57 29.05
C LEU A 344 -24.49 4.66 28.77
N LYS A 345 -24.54 3.99 27.61
CA LYS A 345 -25.60 2.99 27.32
C LYS A 345 -25.60 1.85 28.33
N LEU A 346 -24.42 1.39 28.74
CA LEU A 346 -24.28 0.31 29.73
C LEU A 346 -24.77 0.78 31.11
N LYS A 347 -24.38 2.00 31.54
CA LYS A 347 -24.90 2.64 32.77
C LYS A 347 -26.41 2.84 32.75
N ILE A 348 -27.00 3.24 31.62
CA ILE A 348 -28.45 3.37 31.48
C ILE A 348 -29.12 2.00 31.64
N GLY A 349 -28.52 0.93 31.09
CA GLY A 349 -28.99 -0.44 31.28
C GLY A 349 -29.01 -0.86 32.75
N GLU A 350 -27.93 -0.57 33.49
CA GLU A 350 -27.82 -0.83 34.92
C GLU A 350 -28.83 -0.02 35.74
N ALA A 351 -28.93 1.29 35.50
CA ALA A 351 -29.89 2.18 36.15
C ALA A 351 -31.35 1.73 35.91
N ARG A 352 -31.66 1.29 34.68
CA ARG A 352 -32.98 0.75 34.31
C ARG A 352 -33.30 -0.53 35.08
N SER A 353 -32.31 -1.40 35.27
CA SER A 353 -32.47 -2.63 36.05
C SER A 353 -32.68 -2.32 37.55
N SER A 354 -31.90 -1.38 38.11
CA SER A 354 -32.00 -0.92 39.49
C SER A 354 -33.37 -0.31 39.78
N ARG A 355 -33.84 0.58 38.91
CA ARG A 355 -35.19 1.18 39.00
C ARG A 355 -36.28 0.12 39.00
N ARG A 356 -36.19 -0.90 38.14
CA ARG A 356 -37.18 -1.98 38.08
C ARG A 356 -37.22 -2.77 39.38
N THR A 357 -36.07 -3.03 39.99
CA THR A 357 -35.97 -3.71 41.29
C THR A 357 -36.58 -2.84 42.40
N ARG A 358 -36.23 -1.54 42.47
CA ARG A 358 -36.81 -0.59 43.44
C ARG A 358 -38.33 -0.44 43.30
N ALA A 359 -38.84 -0.46 42.08
CA ALA A 359 -40.28 -0.41 41.84
C ALA A 359 -40.98 -1.66 42.35
N LEU A 360 -40.37 -2.84 42.21
CA LEU A 360 -40.89 -4.09 42.77
C LEU A 360 -40.90 -4.07 44.30
N ASP A 361 -39.87 -3.52 44.92
CA ASP A 361 -39.80 -3.40 46.37
C ASP A 361 -40.84 -2.41 46.92
N LEU A 362 -41.09 -1.31 46.20
CA LEU A 362 -42.19 -0.40 46.50
C LEU A 362 -43.57 -1.07 46.37
N VAL A 363 -43.80 -1.85 45.31
CA VAL A 363 -45.03 -2.64 45.13
C VAL A 363 -45.24 -3.60 46.31
N ARG A 364 -44.18 -4.28 46.76
CA ARG A 364 -44.24 -5.19 47.90
C ARG A 364 -44.50 -4.46 49.22
N ALA A 365 -43.92 -3.27 49.40
CA ALA A 365 -44.16 -2.43 50.57
C ALA A 365 -45.61 -1.94 50.64
N LEU A 366 -46.15 -1.46 49.51
CA LEU A 366 -47.55 -1.02 49.40
C LEU A 366 -48.56 -2.15 49.70
N GLY A 367 -48.27 -3.37 49.25
CA GLY A 367 -49.10 -4.54 49.57
C GLY A 367 -49.08 -4.93 51.07
N ARG A 368 -48.03 -4.55 51.80
CA ARG A 368 -47.89 -4.81 53.24
C ARG A 368 -48.46 -3.68 54.10
N SER A 369 -48.64 -2.48 53.56
CA SER A 369 -49.14 -1.32 54.30
C SER A 369 -50.61 -1.51 54.75
N PRO A 370 -50.94 -1.34 56.05
CA PRO A 370 -52.29 -1.59 56.57
C PRO A 370 -53.33 -0.55 56.12
N THR A 371 -52.91 0.65 55.73
CA THR A 371 -53.79 1.77 55.32
C THR A 371 -54.06 1.77 53.82
N LEU A 372 -53.09 1.36 53.00
CA LEU A 372 -53.12 1.54 51.54
C LEU A 372 -53.41 0.24 50.76
N ARG A 373 -53.36 -0.93 51.41
CA ARG A 373 -53.51 -2.24 50.75
C ARG A 373 -54.82 -2.37 49.97
N GLU A 374 -55.95 -1.92 50.52
CA GLU A 374 -57.25 -2.05 49.85
C GLU A 374 -57.37 -1.15 48.62
N GLN A 375 -56.96 0.12 48.73
CA GLN A 375 -56.95 1.08 47.63
C GLN A 375 -56.01 0.63 46.51
N TYR A 376 -54.83 0.13 46.87
CA TYR A 376 -53.83 -0.39 45.94
C TYR A 376 -54.28 -1.68 45.23
N ALA A 377 -54.82 -2.65 45.97
CA ALA A 377 -55.34 -3.90 45.41
C ALA A 377 -56.52 -3.67 44.45
N GLU A 378 -57.35 -2.66 44.72
CA GLU A 378 -58.45 -2.29 43.84
C GLU A 378 -57.97 -1.75 42.48
N VAL A 379 -56.88 -0.98 42.45
CA VAL A 379 -56.28 -0.45 41.21
C VAL A 379 -55.74 -1.57 40.34
N TRP A 380 -54.98 -2.52 40.90
CA TRP A 380 -54.43 -3.65 40.13
C TRP A 380 -55.49 -4.64 39.66
N ARG A 381 -56.53 -4.87 40.47
CA ARG A 381 -57.68 -5.69 40.09
C ARG A 381 -58.42 -5.08 38.89
N LYS A 382 -58.59 -3.75 38.86
CA LYS A 382 -59.21 -3.04 37.73
C LYS A 382 -58.33 -3.02 36.47
N LEU A 383 -57.00 -3.06 36.64
CA LEU A 383 -56.04 -3.20 35.54
C LEU A 383 -55.88 -4.64 35.04
N GLY A 384 -56.39 -5.63 35.79
CA GLY A 384 -56.29 -7.05 35.42
C GLY A 384 -54.89 -7.64 35.59
N VAL A 385 -54.02 -7.02 36.41
CA VAL A 385 -52.62 -7.42 36.58
C VAL A 385 -52.43 -8.05 37.96
N ALA A 386 -52.30 -9.37 38.00
CA ALA A 386 -52.11 -10.14 39.23
C ALA A 386 -50.63 -10.42 39.56
N ASP A 387 -49.75 -10.42 38.55
CA ASP A 387 -48.32 -10.70 38.73
C ASP A 387 -47.61 -9.48 39.34
N VAL A 388 -47.02 -9.67 40.52
CA VAL A 388 -46.23 -8.64 41.23
C VAL A 388 -45.05 -8.15 40.37
N ALA A 389 -44.44 -9.03 39.56
CA ALA A 389 -43.36 -8.65 38.65
C ALA A 389 -43.83 -7.77 37.49
N GLU A 390 -45.10 -7.89 37.10
CA GLU A 390 -45.77 -7.04 36.11
C GLU A 390 -46.26 -5.72 36.71
N GLN A 391 -46.75 -5.74 37.96
CA GLN A 391 -47.11 -4.54 38.72
C GLN A 391 -45.91 -3.60 38.89
N GLY A 392 -44.75 -4.13 39.33
CA GLY A 392 -43.54 -3.32 39.48
C GLY A 392 -43.00 -2.79 38.14
N ARG A 393 -43.16 -3.53 37.04
CA ARG A 393 -42.83 -3.05 35.70
C ARG A 393 -43.70 -1.88 35.26
N LEU A 394 -45.01 -1.98 35.47
CA LEU A 394 -45.98 -0.95 35.09
C LEU A 394 -45.80 0.30 35.94
N LEU A 395 -45.58 0.14 37.25
CA LEU A 395 -45.29 1.25 38.15
C LEU A 395 -43.98 1.96 37.79
N ALA A 396 -42.93 1.20 37.46
CA ALA A 396 -41.68 1.77 36.95
C ALA A 396 -41.90 2.55 35.64
N GLY A 397 -42.83 2.13 34.79
CA GLY A 397 -43.17 2.81 33.54
C GLY A 397 -43.90 4.13 33.72
N GLU A 398 -44.86 4.21 34.66
CA GLU A 398 -45.72 5.39 34.86
C GLU A 398 -45.02 6.56 35.56
N LEU A 399 -44.06 6.28 36.46
CA LEU A 399 -43.28 7.32 37.17
C LEU A 399 -42.33 8.11 36.25
N ARG A 400 -42.21 7.72 34.97
CA ARG A 400 -41.42 8.43 33.97
C ARG A 400 -42.30 9.58 33.45
N GLU A 401 -42.10 10.80 33.94
CA GLU A 401 -42.89 11.99 33.55
C GLU A 401 -42.78 12.42 32.08
N THR A 402 -42.08 11.68 31.22
CA THR A 402 -41.82 12.06 29.83
C THR A 402 -42.79 11.40 28.85
N ARG A 403 -43.55 12.27 28.16
CA ARG A 403 -44.43 11.99 27.02
C ARG A 403 -43.65 11.29 25.89
N ASP A 404 -43.87 9.99 25.70
CA ASP A 404 -43.54 9.30 24.44
C ASP A 404 -44.76 8.51 23.97
N GLU A 405 -45.72 9.23 23.36
CA GLU A 405 -46.97 8.69 22.81
C GLU A 405 -46.73 7.65 21.69
N ALA A 406 -45.53 7.63 21.09
CA ALA A 406 -45.16 6.69 20.03
C ALA A 406 -44.84 5.27 20.55
N GLU A 407 -44.29 5.14 21.76
CA GLU A 407 -43.93 3.83 22.31
C GLU A 407 -45.15 3.13 22.95
N GLU A 408 -46.19 3.89 23.34
CA GLU A 408 -47.44 3.35 23.91
C GLU A 408 -48.30 2.61 22.89
N LEU A 409 -48.33 3.05 21.62
CA LEU A 409 -49.08 2.39 20.54
C LEU A 409 -48.54 0.99 20.21
N SER A 410 -47.23 0.76 20.40
CA SER A 410 -46.60 -0.55 20.13
C SER A 410 -46.82 -1.58 21.25
N ARG A 411 -47.16 -1.14 22.47
CA ARG A 411 -47.32 -2.02 23.65
C ARG A 411 -48.67 -2.75 23.69
N ILE A 412 -49.65 -2.31 22.91
CA ILE A 412 -50.97 -2.97 22.80
C ILE A 412 -50.88 -4.35 22.12
N SER A 413 -49.81 -4.63 21.35
CA SER A 413 -49.65 -5.91 20.64
C SER A 413 -49.24 -7.10 21.54
N ARG A 414 -48.88 -6.85 22.81
CA ARG A 414 -48.39 -7.89 23.74
C ARG A 414 -49.45 -8.59 24.59
N TYR A 415 -50.72 -8.17 24.51
CA TYR A 415 -51.81 -8.93 25.12
C TYR A 415 -52.25 -10.08 24.20
N ARG A 416 -52.26 -11.31 24.73
CA ARG A 416 -52.57 -12.57 23.99
C ARG A 416 -53.90 -12.53 23.21
N HIS A 417 -54.82 -11.66 23.61
CA HIS A 417 -56.14 -11.47 22.98
C HIS A 417 -56.19 -10.27 22.01
N GLY A 418 -55.23 -9.34 22.08
CA GLY A 418 -55.12 -8.19 21.18
C GLY A 418 -54.43 -8.55 19.86
N ARG A 419 -53.44 -9.45 19.90
CA ARG A 419 -52.79 -10.00 18.69
C ARG A 419 -53.75 -10.81 17.83
N THR A 420 -54.61 -11.63 18.44
CA THR A 420 -55.63 -12.38 17.72
C THR A 420 -56.69 -11.45 17.14
N ALA A 421 -57.12 -10.42 17.86
CA ALA A 421 -58.07 -9.44 17.35
C ALA A 421 -57.50 -8.59 16.19
N LEU A 422 -56.25 -8.14 16.25
CA LEU A 422 -55.61 -7.34 15.20
C LEU A 422 -55.26 -8.17 13.96
N VAL A 423 -54.79 -9.40 14.14
CA VAL A 423 -54.52 -10.33 13.04
C VAL A 423 -55.83 -10.77 12.38
N VAL A 424 -56.88 -11.08 13.15
CA VAL A 424 -58.21 -11.40 12.61
C VAL A 424 -58.83 -10.18 11.93
N ALA A 425 -58.73 -8.98 12.51
CA ALA A 425 -59.21 -7.76 11.86
C ALA A 425 -58.46 -7.47 10.57
N GLY A 426 -57.13 -7.65 10.55
CA GLY A 426 -56.29 -7.49 9.36
C GLY A 426 -56.61 -8.54 8.28
N ILE A 427 -56.82 -9.80 8.64
CA ILE A 427 -57.22 -10.88 7.73
C ILE A 427 -58.63 -10.64 7.18
N VAL A 428 -59.58 -10.17 8.01
CA VAL A 428 -60.96 -9.86 7.59
C VAL A 428 -60.99 -8.63 6.67
N LEU A 429 -60.14 -7.63 6.90
CA LEU A 429 -59.97 -6.47 6.02
C LEU A 429 -59.35 -6.86 4.68
N LEU A 430 -58.27 -7.66 4.70
CA LEU A 430 -57.61 -8.17 3.49
C LEU A 430 -58.54 -9.10 2.70
N ALA A 431 -59.30 -9.97 3.37
CA ALA A 431 -60.28 -10.83 2.74
C ALA A 431 -61.46 -10.03 2.16
N GLY A 432 -61.91 -8.97 2.84
CA GLY A 432 -62.93 -8.05 2.32
C GLY A 432 -62.47 -7.30 1.06
N VAL A 433 -61.24 -6.78 1.07
CA VAL A 433 -60.64 -6.08 -0.08
C VAL A 433 -60.41 -7.03 -1.25
N ALA A 434 -59.90 -8.25 -1.01
CA ALA A 434 -59.74 -9.26 -2.05
C ALA A 434 -61.08 -9.72 -2.64
N LEU A 435 -62.14 -9.83 -1.83
CA LEU A 435 -63.47 -10.23 -2.29
C LEU A 435 -64.15 -9.15 -3.15
N THR A 436 -63.89 -7.87 -2.88
CA THR A 436 -64.37 -6.76 -3.73
C THR A 436 -63.71 -6.70 -5.11
N ALA A 437 -62.52 -7.29 -5.27
CA ALA A 437 -61.83 -7.33 -6.56
C ALA A 437 -62.36 -8.42 -7.52
N PHE A 438 -63.05 -9.45 -7.00
CA PHE A 438 -63.44 -10.63 -7.77
C PHE A 438 -64.94 -10.80 -8.01
N VAL A 439 -65.82 -10.11 -7.27
CA VAL A 439 -67.28 -10.24 -7.43
C VAL A 439 -67.94 -8.85 -7.45
N PRO A 440 -68.54 -8.40 -8.58
CA PRO A 440 -69.06 -7.03 -8.71
C PRO A 440 -70.29 -6.69 -7.86
N ASP A 441 -70.93 -7.65 -7.19
CA ASP A 441 -72.22 -7.48 -6.50
C ASP A 441 -72.18 -7.85 -5.00
N VAL A 442 -71.18 -7.36 -4.27
CA VAL A 442 -70.95 -7.66 -2.84
C VAL A 442 -71.44 -6.52 -1.92
N ARG A 443 -72.51 -5.83 -2.29
CA ARG A 443 -73.03 -4.70 -1.47
C ARG A 443 -73.73 -5.16 -0.18
N SER A 444 -74.26 -6.38 -0.13
CA SER A 444 -74.98 -6.93 1.04
C SER A 444 -74.07 -7.58 2.09
N TRP A 445 -72.89 -8.08 1.69
CA TRP A 445 -71.93 -8.71 2.61
C TRP A 445 -71.03 -7.71 3.36
N LEU A 446 -70.80 -6.52 2.79
CA LEU A 446 -70.05 -5.44 3.44
C LEU A 446 -70.69 -4.97 4.75
N ILE A 447 -72.01 -5.07 4.90
CA ILE A 447 -72.73 -4.71 6.13
C ILE A 447 -72.46 -5.75 7.24
N GLY A 448 -72.39 -7.04 6.90
CA GLY A 448 -72.09 -8.12 7.85
C GLY A 448 -70.62 -8.10 8.33
N VAL A 449 -69.69 -7.88 7.41
CA VAL A 449 -68.25 -7.78 7.73
C VAL A 449 -67.95 -6.49 8.52
N GLY A 450 -68.61 -5.38 8.17
CA GLY A 450 -68.52 -4.11 8.91
C GLY A 450 -69.03 -4.20 10.35
N ALA A 451 -70.08 -4.99 10.60
CA ALA A 451 -70.62 -5.19 11.95
C ALA A 451 -69.67 -5.98 12.85
N VAL A 452 -69.01 -7.02 12.32
CA VAL A 452 -68.03 -7.84 13.08
C VAL A 452 -66.73 -7.07 13.32
N ALA A 453 -66.23 -6.35 12.30
CA ALA A 453 -65.06 -5.48 12.43
C ALA A 453 -65.35 -4.31 13.40
N GLY A 454 -66.55 -3.73 13.33
CA GLY A 454 -67.00 -2.68 14.24
C GLY A 454 -67.12 -3.15 15.69
N ALA A 455 -67.62 -4.37 15.93
CA ALA A 455 -67.67 -4.96 17.27
C ALA A 455 -66.28 -5.26 17.83
N LEU A 456 -65.35 -5.78 17.02
CA LEU A 456 -63.96 -6.02 17.43
C LEU A 456 -63.19 -4.71 17.71
N LEU A 457 -63.39 -3.69 16.88
CA LEU A 457 -62.83 -2.35 17.09
C LEU A 457 -63.43 -1.68 18.34
N ALA A 458 -64.74 -1.80 18.57
CA ALA A 458 -65.39 -1.27 19.76
C ALA A 458 -64.89 -1.97 21.03
N THR A 459 -64.74 -3.29 21.00
CA THR A 459 -64.19 -4.09 22.12
C THR A 459 -62.73 -3.71 22.40
N GLY A 460 -61.93 -3.53 21.33
CA GLY A 460 -60.56 -3.01 21.42
C GLY A 460 -60.50 -1.58 21.98
N LEU A 461 -61.40 -0.69 21.56
CA LEU A 461 -61.48 0.68 22.05
C LEU A 461 -61.92 0.73 23.53
N THR A 462 -62.81 -0.14 23.97
CA THR A 462 -63.19 -0.27 25.39
C THR A 462 -62.06 -0.82 26.25
N LEU A 463 -61.27 -1.78 25.75
CA LEU A 463 -60.08 -2.26 26.45
C LEU A 463 -59.02 -1.17 26.57
N VAL A 464 -58.83 -0.37 25.51
CA VAL A 464 -57.94 0.81 25.53
C VAL A 464 -58.45 1.89 26.50
N ARG A 465 -59.76 2.15 26.55
CA ARG A 465 -60.36 3.10 27.51
C ARG A 465 -60.28 2.60 28.97
N LEU A 466 -60.42 1.30 29.20
CA LEU A 466 -60.24 0.67 30.52
C LEU A 466 -58.77 0.74 30.97
N ALA A 467 -57.83 0.47 30.06
CA ALA A 467 -56.40 0.62 30.32
C ALA A 467 -56.01 2.08 30.60
N ALA A 468 -56.47 3.03 29.78
CA ALA A 468 -56.23 4.46 29.96
C ALA A 468 -56.86 5.02 31.25
N GLY A 469 -58.03 4.51 31.65
CA GLY A 469 -58.68 4.86 32.93
C GLY A 469 -57.97 4.28 34.15
N GLY A 470 -57.35 3.10 34.03
CA GLY A 470 -56.53 2.49 35.07
C GLY A 470 -55.17 3.18 35.25
N LEU A 471 -54.52 3.58 34.16
CA LEU A 471 -53.25 4.32 34.17
C LEU A 471 -53.40 5.72 34.77
N ARG A 472 -54.47 6.46 34.43
CA ARG A 472 -54.77 7.76 35.08
C ARG A 472 -54.96 7.63 36.59
N ARG A 473 -55.54 6.52 37.07
CA ARG A 473 -55.69 6.27 38.51
C ARG A 473 -54.38 5.87 39.17
N LEU A 474 -53.50 5.15 38.47
CA LEU A 474 -52.12 4.92 38.94
C LEU A 474 -51.35 6.23 39.09
N ARG A 475 -51.55 7.18 38.17
CA ARG A 475 -50.95 8.52 38.21
C ARG A 475 -51.42 9.35 39.40
N VAL A 476 -52.74 9.43 39.61
CA VAL A 476 -53.33 10.11 40.79
C VAL A 476 -52.88 9.44 42.10
N LEU A 477 -52.80 8.10 42.13
CA LEU A 477 -52.28 7.38 43.28
C LEU A 477 -50.79 7.69 43.53
N ALA A 478 -49.98 7.82 42.49
CA ALA A 478 -48.56 8.18 42.60
C ALA A 478 -48.34 9.61 43.15
N GLU A 479 -49.25 10.54 42.85
CA GLU A 479 -49.26 11.91 43.38
C GLU A 479 -49.79 11.97 44.83
N ASP A 480 -50.88 11.26 45.15
CA ASP A 480 -51.48 11.20 46.51
C ASP A 480 -50.65 10.40 47.52
N LEU A 481 -49.71 9.57 47.06
CA LEU A 481 -48.81 8.78 47.91
C LEU A 481 -47.83 9.65 48.73
N GLN A 482 -47.75 10.97 48.60
CA GLN A 482 -46.87 11.77 49.47
C GLN A 482 -47.39 11.94 50.91
N ASP A 483 -48.71 11.94 51.11
CA ASP A 483 -49.32 12.36 52.38
C ASP A 483 -49.72 11.20 53.31
N GLY A 484 -49.83 9.97 52.79
CA GLY A 484 -50.36 8.81 53.53
C GLY A 484 -49.38 7.65 53.82
N LEU A 485 -48.08 7.80 53.53
CA LEU A 485 -47.11 6.70 53.63
C LEU A 485 -46.58 6.47 55.04
N ASP A 486 -46.48 5.19 55.41
CA ASP A 486 -45.65 4.74 56.53
C ASP A 486 -44.14 4.92 56.23
N ASP A 487 -43.31 4.98 57.28
CA ASP A 487 -41.86 5.25 57.19
C ASP A 487 -41.10 4.26 56.31
N THR A 488 -41.59 3.02 56.19
CA THR A 488 -41.03 1.97 55.33
C THR A 488 -41.31 2.26 53.86
N THR A 489 -42.55 2.57 53.50
CA THR A 489 -42.94 2.82 52.10
C THR A 489 -42.38 4.16 51.61
N ARG A 490 -42.27 5.15 52.50
CA ARG A 490 -41.63 6.45 52.20
C ARG A 490 -40.15 6.29 51.81
N ARG A 491 -39.42 5.39 52.46
CA ARG A 491 -38.01 5.08 52.11
C ARG A 491 -37.88 4.43 50.73
N GLU A 492 -38.71 3.43 50.44
CA GLU A 492 -38.69 2.76 49.13
C GLU A 492 -39.11 3.69 47.99
N PHE A 493 -40.08 4.58 48.23
CA PHE A 493 -40.48 5.60 47.27
C PHE A 493 -39.36 6.61 46.99
N ALA A 494 -38.66 7.08 48.01
CA ALA A 494 -37.51 7.96 47.86
C ALA A 494 -36.36 7.28 47.08
N ALA A 495 -36.07 6.01 47.37
CA ALA A 495 -35.07 5.22 46.65
C ALA A 495 -35.43 5.01 45.17
N LEU A 496 -36.71 4.82 44.86
CA LEU A 496 -37.18 4.72 43.47
C LEU A 496 -37.05 6.05 42.71
N ARG A 497 -37.38 7.18 43.35
CA ARG A 497 -37.21 8.53 42.76
C ARG A 497 -35.74 8.85 42.50
N GLN A 498 -34.85 8.45 43.41
CA GLN A 498 -33.41 8.60 43.21
C GLN A 498 -32.92 7.79 41.99
N ALA A 499 -33.32 6.52 41.89
CA ALA A 499 -32.96 5.67 40.75
C ALA A 499 -33.52 6.20 39.41
N ASP A 500 -34.70 6.82 39.41
CA ASP A 500 -35.24 7.49 38.22
C ASP A 500 -34.43 8.73 37.82
N ALA A 501 -34.06 9.58 38.78
CA ALA A 501 -33.22 10.74 38.53
C ALA A 501 -31.83 10.35 37.96
N GLU A 502 -31.20 9.31 38.52
CA GLU A 502 -29.93 8.76 38.03
C GLU A 502 -30.04 8.27 36.58
N GLN A 503 -31.14 7.58 36.23
CA GLN A 503 -31.41 7.15 34.86
C GLN A 503 -31.58 8.35 33.90
N GLN A 504 -32.34 9.37 34.31
CA GLN A 504 -32.56 10.58 33.49
C GLN A 504 -31.28 11.37 33.22
N ILE A 505 -30.39 11.48 34.22
CA ILE A 505 -29.09 12.16 34.08
C ILE A 505 -28.23 11.42 33.05
N ALA A 506 -28.15 10.10 33.14
CA ALA A 506 -27.37 9.29 32.19
C ALA A 506 -27.94 9.37 30.75
N GLU A 507 -29.27 9.41 30.60
CA GLU A 507 -29.93 9.57 29.30
C GLU A 507 -29.65 10.94 28.66
N ARG A 508 -29.64 12.02 29.45
CA ARG A 508 -29.26 13.37 28.97
C ARG A 508 -27.80 13.44 28.54
N GLN A 509 -26.89 12.86 29.34
CA GLN A 509 -25.47 12.79 28.99
C GLN A 509 -25.25 12.01 27.69
N LEU A 510 -25.98 10.91 27.48
CA LEU A 510 -25.89 10.16 26.22
C LEU A 510 -26.39 10.99 25.03
N ALA A 511 -27.48 11.74 25.19
CA ALA A 511 -28.00 12.59 24.11
C ALA A 511 -27.00 13.67 23.69
N GLU A 512 -26.32 14.31 24.66
CA GLU A 512 -25.28 15.31 24.40
C GLU A 512 -24.07 14.70 23.68
N VAL A 513 -23.61 13.52 24.10
CA VAL A 513 -22.50 12.82 23.42
C VAL A 513 -22.89 12.40 22.01
N VAL A 514 -24.12 11.94 21.78
CA VAL A 514 -24.62 11.58 20.44
C VAL A 514 -24.69 12.78 19.52
N ASP A 515 -25.14 13.94 20.01
CA ASP A 515 -25.19 15.18 19.23
C ASP A 515 -23.78 15.65 18.85
N ARG A 516 -22.84 15.56 19.80
CA ARG A 516 -21.42 15.83 19.56
C ARG A 516 -20.80 14.90 18.53
N ILE A 517 -21.13 13.60 18.54
CA ILE A 517 -20.71 12.64 17.50
C ILE A 517 -21.29 13.05 16.13
N GLY A 518 -22.54 13.53 16.10
CA GLY A 518 -23.18 14.05 14.89
C GLY A 518 -22.44 15.24 14.29
N GLU A 519 -22.08 16.24 15.11
CA GLU A 519 -21.35 17.43 14.66
C GLU A 519 -19.92 17.11 14.22
N LEU A 520 -19.20 16.26 14.96
CA LEU A 520 -17.88 15.77 14.54
C LEU A 520 -17.96 15.01 13.20
N GLY A 521 -19.03 14.23 13.01
CA GLY A 521 -19.33 13.55 11.75
C GLY A 521 -19.60 14.53 10.60
N ARG A 522 -20.25 15.66 10.88
CA ARG A 522 -20.52 16.73 9.91
C ARG A 522 -19.25 17.49 9.52
N GLN A 523 -18.40 17.83 10.48
CA GLN A 523 -17.08 18.44 10.23
C GLN A 523 -16.17 17.51 9.40
N LEU A 524 -16.21 16.20 9.67
CA LEU A 524 -15.58 15.17 8.85
C LEU A 524 -16.17 15.06 7.43
N ALA A 525 -17.43 15.43 7.24
CA ALA A 525 -18.12 15.39 5.95
C ALA A 525 -17.86 16.64 5.09
N GLU A 526 -17.66 17.81 5.72
CA GLU A 526 -17.34 19.08 5.04
C GLU A 526 -15.92 19.07 4.42
N LEU A 527 -15.01 18.23 4.91
CA LEU A 527 -13.62 18.20 4.45
C LEU A 527 -13.38 17.54 3.07
N THR A 528 -14.36 16.88 2.41
CA THR A 528 -14.41 16.62 0.94
C THR A 528 -15.70 15.85 0.51
N PRO A 529 -16.23 15.98 -0.73
CA PRO A 529 -17.54 15.46 -1.18
C PRO A 529 -17.68 13.92 -1.35
N GLY A 530 -16.81 13.10 -0.76
CA GLY A 530 -16.68 11.66 -1.05
C GLY A 530 -17.40 10.68 -0.10
N ARG A 531 -18.43 11.10 0.64
CA ARG A 531 -18.97 10.32 1.80
C ARG A 531 -20.48 10.04 1.85
N ARG A 532 -21.13 9.79 0.70
CA ARG A 532 -22.22 8.78 0.68
C ARG A 532 -21.75 7.40 1.18
N LEU A 533 -20.43 7.16 1.15
CA LEU A 533 -19.81 5.87 1.46
C LEU A 533 -19.67 5.56 2.98
N TYR A 534 -19.47 6.57 3.85
CA TYR A 534 -19.35 6.30 5.29
C TYR A 534 -20.72 6.13 5.97
N ALA A 535 -21.76 6.79 5.45
CA ALA A 535 -23.15 6.49 5.81
C ALA A 535 -23.54 5.05 5.41
N PHE A 536 -23.04 4.56 4.27
CA PHE A 536 -23.30 3.19 3.79
C PHE A 536 -22.55 2.10 4.58
N LEU A 537 -21.33 2.38 5.06
CA LEU A 537 -20.53 1.43 5.86
C LEU A 537 -21.01 1.33 7.32
N ALA A 538 -21.52 2.42 7.90
CA ALA A 538 -22.09 2.43 9.25
C ALA A 538 -23.42 1.68 9.35
N GLU A 539 -24.10 1.44 8.22
CA GLU A 539 -25.39 0.77 8.16
C GLU A 539 -25.26 -0.77 8.06
N ARG A 540 -24.09 -1.27 7.64
CA ARG A 540 -23.81 -2.72 7.46
C ARG A 540 -22.96 -3.37 8.55
N SER A 541 -22.37 -2.62 9.48
CA SER A 541 -21.60 -3.17 10.61
C SER A 541 -22.44 -3.83 11.71
N ARG A 542 -23.70 -4.15 11.43
CA ARG A 542 -24.61 -4.88 12.33
C ARG A 542 -24.87 -6.33 11.88
N THR A 543 -24.07 -6.86 10.98
CA THR A 543 -24.17 -8.26 10.55
C THR A 543 -22.78 -8.87 10.60
N ASP A 544 -22.65 -9.93 11.40
CA ASP A 544 -21.40 -10.61 11.70
C ASP A 544 -20.73 -11.21 10.46
N ASP A 545 -19.40 -11.30 10.60
CA ASP A 545 -18.38 -11.92 9.77
C ASP A 545 -18.06 -11.30 8.40
N TYR A 546 -16.74 -11.16 8.21
CA TYR A 546 -15.99 -10.69 7.05
C TYR A 546 -15.68 -9.17 6.95
N HIS A 547 -14.36 -8.91 6.96
CA HIS A 547 -13.64 -7.71 6.47
C HIS A 547 -13.30 -6.56 7.44
N GLY A 548 -12.31 -6.80 8.31
CA GLY A 548 -11.43 -5.73 8.81
C GLY A 548 -10.52 -5.10 7.74
N ASN A 549 -10.34 -5.75 6.58
CA ASN A 549 -9.40 -5.31 5.53
C ASN A 549 -10.05 -4.44 4.41
N LEU A 550 -11.38 -4.46 4.23
CA LEU A 550 -12.02 -3.65 3.17
C LEU A 550 -12.02 -2.14 3.48
N GLY A 551 -12.04 -1.76 4.77
CA GLY A 551 -11.97 -0.37 5.19
C GLY A 551 -10.65 0.30 4.82
N LEU A 552 -9.53 -0.43 5.00
CA LEU A 552 -8.19 0.04 4.66
C LEU A 552 -7.99 0.15 3.15
N ILE A 553 -8.38 -0.89 2.39
CA ILE A 553 -8.24 -0.91 0.92
C ILE A 553 -9.05 0.22 0.28
N SER A 554 -10.27 0.47 0.74
CA SER A 554 -11.10 1.57 0.22
C SER A 554 -10.58 2.96 0.61
N THR A 555 -9.88 3.07 1.74
CA THR A 555 -9.25 4.33 2.19
C THR A 555 -8.01 4.62 1.36
N ILE A 556 -7.11 3.64 1.21
CA ILE A 556 -5.90 3.75 0.41
C ILE A 556 -6.23 4.03 -1.06
N ARG A 557 -7.25 3.36 -1.62
CA ARG A 557 -7.71 3.63 -2.99
C ARG A 557 -8.13 5.08 -3.17
N LYS A 558 -8.88 5.64 -2.23
CA LYS A 558 -9.30 7.06 -2.26
C LYS A 558 -8.13 8.02 -2.09
N ASP A 559 -7.18 7.68 -1.21
CA ASP A 559 -5.99 8.50 -0.99
C ASP A 559 -5.11 8.50 -2.25
N PHE A 560 -5.01 7.37 -2.96
CA PHE A 560 -4.39 7.30 -4.29
C PHE A 560 -5.17 8.07 -5.36
N GLU A 561 -6.51 7.98 -5.41
CA GLU A 561 -7.33 8.79 -6.33
C GLU A 561 -7.07 10.29 -6.14
N LYS A 562 -7.02 10.74 -4.88
CA LYS A 562 -6.74 12.15 -4.53
C LYS A 562 -5.30 12.54 -4.89
N LEU A 563 -4.32 11.68 -4.62
CA LEU A 563 -2.92 11.90 -5.00
C LEU A 563 -2.76 12.03 -6.52
N VAL A 564 -3.33 11.09 -7.28
CA VAL A 564 -3.31 11.12 -8.75
C VAL A 564 -3.96 12.40 -9.27
N ALA A 565 -5.11 12.80 -8.71
CA ALA A 565 -5.79 14.04 -9.09
C ALA A 565 -4.95 15.30 -8.76
N LEU A 566 -4.33 15.36 -7.58
CA LEU A 566 -3.47 16.48 -7.18
C LEU A 566 -2.18 16.55 -8.00
N MET A 567 -1.65 15.41 -8.43
CA MET A 567 -0.41 15.35 -9.21
C MET A 567 -0.61 15.56 -10.72
N THR A 568 -1.85 15.38 -11.21
CA THR A 568 -2.24 15.64 -12.61
C THR A 568 -2.87 17.03 -12.80
N ALA A 569 -3.45 17.62 -11.74
CA ALA A 569 -3.84 19.02 -11.71
C ALA A 569 -2.59 19.90 -11.60
N GLY A 570 -2.12 20.46 -12.71
CA GLY A 570 -1.02 21.43 -12.69
C GLY A 570 -1.41 22.68 -11.89
N ASP A 571 -0.51 23.15 -11.02
CA ASP A 571 -0.68 24.44 -10.33
C ASP A 571 -0.39 25.60 -11.31
N ASP A 572 -1.02 26.76 -11.07
CA ASP A 572 -0.81 28.04 -11.78
C ASP A 572 0.64 28.57 -11.68
N ASP A 573 1.52 27.91 -10.90
CA ASP A 573 2.91 28.30 -10.60
C ASP A 573 3.95 27.68 -11.55
N GLY A 574 3.51 27.12 -12.69
CA GLY A 574 4.42 26.63 -13.75
C GLY A 574 5.00 25.22 -13.53
N THR A 575 4.57 24.51 -12.48
CA THR A 575 4.95 23.12 -12.21
C THR A 575 4.18 22.16 -13.13
N ARG A 576 4.92 21.39 -13.93
CA ARG A 576 4.31 20.49 -14.94
C ARG A 576 3.75 19.22 -14.27
N PRO A 577 2.54 18.76 -14.64
CA PRO A 577 1.90 17.59 -14.05
C PRO A 577 2.71 16.31 -14.29
N LEU A 578 2.62 15.36 -13.35
CA LEU A 578 3.27 14.06 -13.49
C LEU A 578 2.57 13.24 -14.59
N ASP A 579 3.32 12.68 -15.53
CA ASP A 579 2.74 11.87 -16.62
C ASP A 579 2.56 10.40 -16.23
N ARG A 580 3.41 9.85 -15.34
CA ARG A 580 3.43 8.40 -15.05
C ARG A 580 4.16 8.05 -13.75
N ILE A 581 3.71 6.99 -13.07
CA ILE A 581 4.40 6.36 -11.93
C ILE A 581 4.82 4.95 -12.34
N VAL A 582 6.10 4.60 -12.19
CA VAL A 582 6.64 3.26 -12.41
C VAL A 582 7.00 2.64 -11.06
N LEU A 583 6.25 1.62 -10.64
CA LEU A 583 6.46 0.88 -9.39
C LEU A 583 7.23 -0.41 -9.66
N TYR A 584 8.41 -0.56 -9.06
CA TYR A 584 9.24 -1.75 -9.14
C TYR A 584 9.05 -2.58 -7.87
N ILE A 585 8.56 -3.81 -8.01
CA ILE A 585 8.35 -4.76 -6.91
C ILE A 585 9.35 -5.90 -7.05
N ASP A 586 10.24 -6.05 -6.07
CA ASP A 586 11.30 -7.06 -6.07
C ASP A 586 11.23 -8.00 -4.85
N ASP A 587 12.01 -9.09 -4.90
CA ASP A 587 12.11 -10.14 -3.87
C ASP A 587 10.77 -10.83 -3.51
N LEU A 588 9.83 -10.86 -4.47
CA LEU A 588 8.55 -11.55 -4.28
C LEU A 588 8.72 -13.06 -4.09
N ASP A 589 9.77 -13.64 -4.65
CA ASP A 589 10.15 -15.04 -4.51
C ASP A 589 10.72 -15.40 -3.11
N ARG A 590 10.97 -14.42 -2.24
CA ARG A 590 11.31 -14.63 -0.83
C ARG A 590 10.09 -14.57 0.10
N CYS A 591 8.93 -14.17 -0.41
CA CYS A 591 7.68 -14.06 0.35
C CYS A 591 6.97 -15.42 0.46
N SER A 592 6.19 -15.61 1.52
CA SER A 592 5.32 -16.78 1.66
C SER A 592 4.20 -16.80 0.61
N PRO A 593 3.62 -17.97 0.28
CA PRO A 593 2.54 -18.06 -0.73
C PRO A 593 1.36 -17.12 -0.50
N GLY A 594 0.95 -16.90 0.76
CA GLY A 594 -0.13 -15.96 1.08
C GLY A 594 0.24 -14.52 0.74
N GLN A 595 1.44 -14.10 1.15
CA GLN A 595 1.95 -12.74 0.88
C GLN A 595 2.12 -12.48 -0.63
N VAL A 596 2.57 -13.48 -1.40
CA VAL A 596 2.65 -13.36 -2.86
C VAL A 596 1.28 -13.01 -3.45
N VAL A 597 0.22 -13.67 -2.99
CA VAL A 597 -1.14 -13.38 -3.43
C VAL A 597 -1.59 -11.99 -2.99
N ASP A 598 -1.31 -11.59 -1.75
CA ASP A 598 -1.64 -10.25 -1.25
C ASP A 598 -0.96 -9.14 -2.07
N VAL A 599 0.31 -9.32 -2.46
CA VAL A 599 1.04 -8.40 -3.35
C VAL A 599 0.38 -8.36 -4.73
N LEU A 600 0.05 -9.49 -5.34
CA LEU A 600 -0.59 -9.52 -6.66
C LEU A 600 -1.99 -8.88 -6.64
N GLN A 601 -2.75 -9.07 -5.56
CA GLN A 601 -4.01 -8.36 -5.35
C GLN A 601 -3.77 -6.86 -5.22
N ALA A 602 -2.68 -6.45 -4.58
CA ALA A 602 -2.30 -5.05 -4.48
C ALA A 602 -1.96 -4.43 -5.83
N VAL A 603 -1.16 -5.14 -6.63
CA VAL A 603 -0.88 -4.77 -8.02
C VAL A 603 -2.18 -4.64 -8.80
N HIS A 604 -3.08 -5.63 -8.73
CA HIS A 604 -4.34 -5.59 -9.47
C HIS A 604 -5.19 -4.35 -9.18
N LEU A 605 -5.23 -3.88 -7.93
CA LEU A 605 -5.95 -2.67 -7.56
C LEU A 605 -5.24 -1.39 -8.00
N LEU A 606 -3.90 -1.36 -8.00
CA LEU A 606 -3.14 -0.24 -8.57
C LEU A 606 -3.35 -0.11 -10.08
N LEU A 607 -3.55 -1.23 -10.77
CA LEU A 607 -3.94 -1.24 -12.18
C LEU A 607 -5.35 -0.65 -12.41
N ALA A 608 -6.14 -0.32 -11.37
CA ALA A 608 -7.38 0.44 -11.58
C ALA A 608 -7.15 1.92 -11.93
N PHE A 609 -5.90 2.40 -11.85
CA PHE A 609 -5.53 3.79 -12.07
C PHE A 609 -4.70 3.96 -13.36
N ASP A 610 -5.16 4.85 -14.24
CA ASP A 610 -4.51 5.17 -15.53
C ASP A 610 -3.26 6.05 -15.38
N LEU A 611 -2.41 5.76 -14.38
CA LEU A 611 -1.13 6.44 -14.13
C LEU A 611 0.01 5.45 -13.87
N PHE A 612 -0.30 4.22 -13.47
CA PHE A 612 0.70 3.27 -12.99
C PHE A 612 1.22 2.33 -14.08
N VAL A 613 2.53 2.16 -14.06
CA VAL A 613 3.24 1.03 -14.63
C VAL A 613 3.79 0.22 -13.46
N VAL A 614 3.55 -1.08 -13.42
CA VAL A 614 4.07 -1.96 -12.37
C VAL A 614 5.02 -2.97 -12.98
N VAL A 615 6.24 -3.07 -12.44
CA VAL A 615 7.26 -4.06 -12.82
C VAL A 615 7.45 -5.01 -11.65
N VAL A 616 7.16 -6.30 -11.83
CA VAL A 616 7.24 -7.32 -10.77
C VAL A 616 8.31 -8.34 -11.10
N GLY A 617 9.25 -8.54 -10.18
CA GLY A 617 10.34 -9.51 -10.30
C GLY A 617 10.04 -10.76 -9.49
N VAL A 618 9.97 -11.91 -10.15
CA VAL A 618 9.62 -13.16 -9.46
C VAL A 618 10.08 -14.41 -10.23
N ASP A 619 10.38 -15.49 -9.50
CA ASP A 619 10.56 -16.81 -10.11
C ASP A 619 9.21 -17.37 -10.59
N PRO A 620 9.05 -17.74 -11.87
CA PRO A 620 7.77 -18.21 -12.41
C PRO A 620 7.28 -19.51 -11.74
N ARG A 621 8.19 -20.41 -11.33
CA ARG A 621 7.84 -21.66 -10.64
C ARG A 621 7.28 -21.38 -9.25
N TRP A 622 7.91 -20.45 -8.52
CA TRP A 622 7.44 -20.03 -7.20
C TRP A 622 6.08 -19.33 -7.26
N LEU A 623 5.90 -18.46 -8.26
CA LEU A 623 4.66 -17.73 -8.49
C LEU A 623 3.48 -18.67 -8.76
N LEU A 624 3.63 -19.59 -9.72
CA LEU A 624 2.59 -20.56 -10.07
C LEU A 624 2.26 -21.46 -8.88
N ARG A 625 3.27 -21.95 -8.15
CA ARG A 625 3.06 -22.77 -6.95
C ARG A 625 2.30 -22.00 -5.85
N SER A 626 2.65 -20.73 -5.64
CA SER A 626 2.02 -19.88 -4.63
C SER A 626 0.53 -19.68 -4.91
N LEU A 627 0.20 -19.43 -6.19
CA LEU A 627 -1.17 -19.30 -6.65
C LEU A 627 -1.96 -20.61 -6.54
N SER A 628 -1.41 -21.74 -7.00
CA SER A 628 -2.05 -23.05 -6.87
C SER A 628 -2.39 -23.35 -5.41
N THR A 629 -1.43 -23.17 -4.50
CA THR A 629 -1.62 -23.43 -3.06
C THR A 629 -2.74 -22.56 -2.45
N HIS A 630 -2.91 -21.33 -2.93
CA HIS A 630 -3.95 -20.42 -2.44
C HIS A 630 -5.33 -20.76 -2.99
N TYR A 631 -5.42 -21.06 -4.30
CA TYR A 631 -6.68 -21.41 -4.95
C TYR A 631 -7.19 -22.79 -4.56
N ASP A 632 -6.31 -23.76 -4.29
CA ASP A 632 -6.71 -25.07 -3.79
C ASP A 632 -7.49 -24.95 -2.46
N ARG A 633 -7.10 -24.02 -1.58
CA ARG A 633 -7.81 -23.75 -0.32
C ARG A 633 -9.20 -23.11 -0.51
N LEU A 634 -9.37 -22.29 -1.55
CA LEU A 634 -10.66 -21.67 -1.91
C LEU A 634 -11.59 -22.68 -2.60
N ILE A 635 -11.02 -23.55 -3.44
CA ILE A 635 -11.74 -24.59 -4.18
C ILE A 635 -12.15 -25.76 -3.25
N GLU A 636 -11.34 -26.10 -2.24
CA GLU A 636 -11.72 -27.09 -1.22
C GLU A 636 -12.88 -26.61 -0.32
N ALA A 637 -13.06 -25.30 -0.18
CA ALA A 637 -14.06 -24.70 0.70
C ALA A 637 -15.47 -24.56 0.07
N ASP A 638 -15.60 -24.59 -1.27
CA ASP A 638 -16.88 -24.36 -1.95
C ASP A 638 -17.41 -25.61 -2.71
N PRO A 639 -18.46 -26.28 -2.19
CA PRO A 639 -19.01 -27.49 -2.80
C PRO A 639 -19.75 -27.22 -4.13
N VAL A 640 -20.09 -25.98 -4.47
CA VAL A 640 -20.76 -25.63 -5.75
C VAL A 640 -19.75 -25.62 -6.90
N VAL A 641 -18.51 -25.17 -6.65
CA VAL A 641 -17.44 -25.12 -7.66
C VAL A 641 -16.99 -26.52 -8.08
N ARG A 642 -17.12 -27.52 -7.20
CA ARG A 642 -16.87 -28.94 -7.53
C ARG A 642 -17.83 -29.53 -8.56
N ALA A 643 -19.02 -28.95 -8.75
CA ALA A 643 -20.07 -29.54 -9.59
C ALA A 643 -19.98 -29.15 -11.07
N ASP A 644 -19.41 -27.98 -11.39
CA ASP A 644 -19.50 -27.39 -12.74
C ASP A 644 -18.19 -27.41 -13.56
N GLY A 645 -17.11 -28.04 -13.07
CA GLY A 645 -15.87 -28.22 -13.83
C GLY A 645 -15.14 -26.94 -14.25
N TRP A 646 -15.54 -25.77 -13.71
CA TRP A 646 -14.89 -24.48 -13.93
C TRP A 646 -13.61 -24.39 -13.11
N HIS A 647 -12.51 -24.89 -13.67
CA HIS A 647 -11.17 -24.74 -13.08
C HIS A 647 -10.55 -23.43 -13.56
N VAL A 648 -10.65 -22.35 -12.76
CA VAL A 648 -9.83 -21.15 -12.98
C VAL A 648 -8.39 -21.53 -12.68
N THR A 649 -7.52 -21.40 -13.66
CA THR A 649 -6.12 -21.79 -13.50
C THR A 649 -5.28 -20.62 -13.00
N PRO A 650 -4.16 -20.88 -12.30
CA PRO A 650 -3.20 -19.84 -11.91
C PRO A 650 -2.74 -18.98 -13.09
N GLU A 651 -2.62 -19.58 -14.28
CA GLU A 651 -2.24 -18.86 -15.49
C GLU A 651 -3.30 -17.85 -15.89
N ASP A 652 -4.60 -18.19 -15.87
CA ASP A 652 -5.69 -17.26 -16.20
C ASP A 652 -5.72 -16.05 -15.24
N TYR A 653 -5.33 -16.26 -13.99
CA TYR A 653 -5.18 -15.18 -13.01
C TYR A 653 -3.97 -14.30 -13.33
N LEU A 654 -2.84 -14.88 -13.69
CA LEU A 654 -1.65 -14.13 -14.08
C LEU A 654 -1.85 -13.33 -15.36
N GLU A 655 -2.54 -13.87 -16.36
CA GLU A 655 -2.88 -13.13 -17.58
C GLU A 655 -3.79 -11.92 -17.28
N LYS A 656 -4.62 -12.01 -16.24
CA LYS A 656 -5.44 -10.86 -15.80
C LYS A 656 -4.62 -9.72 -15.21
N ILE A 657 -3.47 -10.04 -14.61
CA ILE A 657 -2.65 -9.07 -13.86
C ILE A 657 -1.47 -8.59 -14.69
N LEU A 658 -0.73 -9.49 -15.33
CA LEU A 658 0.52 -9.21 -16.03
C LEU A 658 0.27 -9.07 -17.54
N ASN A 659 0.51 -7.86 -18.07
CA ASN A 659 0.32 -7.60 -19.51
C ASN A 659 1.54 -8.02 -20.33
N ILE A 660 2.75 -7.77 -19.84
CA ILE A 660 4.00 -8.10 -20.53
C ILE A 660 4.83 -9.01 -19.63
N PRO A 661 4.77 -10.34 -19.82
CA PRO A 661 5.73 -11.22 -19.19
C PRO A 661 7.03 -11.24 -20.01
N LEU A 662 8.17 -11.14 -19.34
CA LEU A 662 9.50 -11.23 -19.93
C LEU A 662 10.34 -12.20 -19.08
N VAL A 663 10.74 -13.32 -19.67
CA VAL A 663 11.67 -14.28 -19.07
C VAL A 663 13.10 -13.89 -19.44
N LEU A 664 13.93 -13.63 -18.42
CA LEU A 664 15.32 -13.25 -18.58
C LEU A 664 16.16 -14.40 -19.18
N PRO A 665 17.12 -14.08 -20.06
CA PRO A 665 18.09 -15.06 -20.56
C PRO A 665 18.90 -15.71 -19.43
N ARG A 666 19.32 -16.95 -19.65
CA ARG A 666 20.53 -17.45 -18.98
C ARG A 666 21.74 -16.68 -19.48
N MET A 667 22.76 -16.53 -18.64
CA MET A 667 24.01 -15.84 -19.01
C MET A 667 24.52 -16.36 -20.37
N PRO A 668 24.60 -15.50 -21.40
CA PRO A 668 25.12 -15.91 -22.71
C PRO A 668 26.56 -16.39 -22.59
N ALA A 669 26.98 -17.28 -23.49
CA ALA A 669 28.37 -17.73 -23.57
C ALA A 669 29.33 -16.52 -23.65
N GLY A 670 30.42 -16.54 -22.87
CA GLY A 670 31.37 -15.43 -22.76
C GLY A 670 30.98 -14.30 -21.79
N SER A 671 29.74 -14.25 -21.31
CA SER A 671 29.28 -13.23 -20.33
C SER A 671 29.90 -13.42 -18.95
N LEU A 672 30.24 -14.66 -18.57
CA LEU A 672 30.98 -14.93 -17.34
C LEU A 672 32.32 -14.18 -17.30
N ARG A 673 33.06 -14.16 -18.42
CA ARG A 673 34.32 -13.42 -18.50
C ARG A 673 34.10 -11.93 -18.31
N ARG A 674 33.12 -11.34 -19.01
CA ARG A 674 32.77 -9.91 -18.85
C ARG A 674 32.37 -9.56 -17.42
N LEU A 675 31.58 -10.43 -16.77
CA LEU A 675 31.20 -10.27 -15.37
C LEU A 675 32.41 -10.33 -14.44
N LEU A 676 33.29 -11.33 -14.61
CA LEU A 676 34.50 -11.46 -13.81
C LEU A 676 35.48 -10.30 -14.02
N ASP A 677 35.64 -9.82 -15.25
CA ASP A 677 36.47 -8.66 -15.58
C ASP A 677 35.91 -7.41 -14.89
N GLY A 678 34.59 -7.20 -14.94
CA GLY A 678 33.92 -6.07 -14.26
C GLY A 678 33.91 -6.15 -12.72
N LEU A 679 33.99 -7.35 -12.14
CA LEU A 679 34.15 -7.55 -10.69
C LEU A 679 35.61 -7.40 -10.22
N ALA A 680 36.58 -7.51 -11.13
CA ALA A 680 38.01 -7.42 -10.83
C ALA A 680 38.59 -6.01 -11.01
N GLU A 681 37.89 -5.10 -11.71
CA GLU A 681 38.30 -3.71 -11.86
C GLU A 681 38.05 -2.92 -10.56
N PRO A 682 39.07 -2.29 -9.95
CA PRO A 682 38.84 -1.33 -8.87
C PRO A 682 38.07 -0.14 -9.43
N PRO A 683 37.12 0.46 -8.68
CA PRO A 683 36.30 1.56 -9.18
C PRO A 683 37.21 2.71 -9.61
N ALA A 684 37.24 2.99 -10.92
CA ALA A 684 37.99 4.09 -11.48
C ALA A 684 37.47 5.41 -10.88
N GLY A 685 38.40 6.24 -10.38
CA GLY A 685 38.11 7.63 -10.07
C GLY A 685 37.66 8.40 -11.33
N PRO A 686 37.20 9.65 -11.19
CA PRO A 686 36.66 10.41 -12.31
C PRO A 686 37.69 10.51 -13.44
N GLU A 687 37.39 9.94 -14.61
CA GLU A 687 38.26 10.00 -15.78
C GLU A 687 38.35 11.45 -16.30
N PRO A 688 39.54 11.94 -16.69
CA PRO A 688 39.66 13.18 -17.44
C PRO A 688 39.12 12.99 -18.86
N GLU A 689 38.49 14.02 -19.43
CA GLU A 689 38.00 14.02 -20.81
C GLU A 689 39.04 13.47 -21.80
N PRO A 690 38.66 12.58 -22.74
CA PRO A 690 39.62 12.02 -23.67
C PRO A 690 40.09 13.08 -24.67
N ALA A 691 41.40 13.26 -24.76
CA ALA A 691 42.02 14.04 -25.83
C ALA A 691 41.69 13.42 -27.22
N PRO A 692 41.52 14.24 -28.27
CA PRO A 692 41.17 13.74 -29.60
C PRO A 692 42.32 12.90 -30.16
N GLN A 693 42.06 11.62 -30.40
CA GLN A 693 43.02 10.71 -31.02
C GLN A 693 42.95 10.81 -32.55
N PRO A 694 44.09 10.73 -33.26
CA PRO A 694 44.13 10.86 -34.71
C PRO A 694 43.56 9.60 -35.38
N GLU A 695 42.80 9.84 -36.45
CA GLU A 695 42.25 8.83 -37.37
C GLU A 695 43.32 7.78 -37.72
N ARG A 696 43.14 6.55 -37.22
CA ARG A 696 43.84 5.38 -37.72
C ARG A 696 42.88 4.57 -38.57
N ASP A 697 43.35 4.30 -39.78
CA ASP A 697 42.67 3.63 -40.87
C ASP A 697 41.83 2.41 -40.41
N ARG A 698 40.56 2.43 -40.82
CA ARG A 698 39.65 1.28 -40.72
C ARG A 698 40.20 0.14 -41.56
N ALA A 699 40.82 -0.84 -40.91
CA ALA A 699 41.04 -2.15 -41.50
C ALA A 699 39.67 -2.85 -41.69
N PRO A 700 39.46 -3.59 -42.78
CA PRO A 700 38.17 -4.22 -43.08
C PRO A 700 37.83 -5.25 -42.01
N GLU A 701 36.61 -5.14 -41.47
CA GLU A 701 36.02 -6.11 -40.56
C GLU A 701 36.06 -7.51 -41.20
N SER A 702 36.83 -8.42 -40.61
CA SER A 702 36.71 -9.84 -40.89
C SER A 702 35.29 -10.29 -40.53
N PRO A 703 34.59 -11.07 -41.38
CA PRO A 703 33.25 -11.55 -41.08
C PRO A 703 33.34 -12.50 -39.87
N ALA A 704 32.90 -12.03 -38.72
CA ALA A 704 32.77 -12.83 -37.52
C ALA A 704 31.59 -13.81 -37.67
N THR A 705 31.82 -14.90 -38.41
CA THR A 705 30.94 -16.07 -38.42
C THR A 705 31.52 -17.16 -37.53
N TRP A 706 31.48 -16.96 -36.21
CA TRP A 706 31.52 -18.03 -35.20
C TRP A 706 30.68 -17.58 -33.99
N ASP A 707 29.57 -18.28 -33.75
CA ASP A 707 28.76 -18.33 -32.52
C ASP A 707 28.27 -17.00 -31.90
N ARG A 708 27.26 -16.37 -32.51
CA ARG A 708 26.30 -15.56 -31.74
C ARG A 708 25.34 -16.51 -31.02
N PRO A 709 25.13 -16.40 -29.69
CA PRO A 709 24.12 -17.20 -29.01
C PRO A 709 22.76 -17.02 -29.69
N VAL A 710 22.07 -18.13 -29.97
CA VAL A 710 20.73 -18.18 -30.62
C VAL A 710 19.66 -17.35 -29.88
N THR A 711 19.98 -16.83 -28.70
CA THR A 711 19.05 -16.20 -27.78
C THR A 711 19.20 -14.68 -27.62
N ASP A 712 20.18 -14.05 -28.28
CA ASP A 712 20.30 -12.59 -28.29
C ASP A 712 19.23 -11.99 -29.21
N LEU A 713 18.53 -10.97 -28.72
CA LEU A 713 17.66 -10.15 -29.56
C LEU A 713 18.59 -9.24 -30.36
N PRO A 714 18.75 -9.44 -31.69
CA PRO A 714 19.61 -8.58 -32.48
C PRO A 714 19.10 -7.14 -32.37
N VAL A 715 19.96 -6.15 -32.54
CA VAL A 715 19.52 -4.75 -32.66
C VAL A 715 20.10 -4.25 -33.95
N GLU A 716 19.24 -3.82 -34.86
CA GLU A 716 19.67 -3.30 -36.16
C GLU A 716 20.13 -1.84 -36.02
N PRO A 717 21.27 -1.44 -36.62
CA PRO A 717 21.67 -0.04 -36.70
C PRO A 717 20.57 0.83 -37.30
N GLY A 718 20.31 2.00 -36.73
CA GLY A 718 19.19 2.87 -37.15
C GLY A 718 17.82 2.53 -36.54
N SER A 719 17.72 1.46 -35.75
CA SER A 719 16.53 1.18 -34.94
C SER A 719 16.37 2.13 -33.74
N GLN A 720 15.18 2.19 -33.15
CA GLN A 720 14.94 3.02 -31.97
C GLN A 720 15.74 2.54 -30.75
N VAL A 721 15.97 1.24 -30.64
CA VAL A 721 16.82 0.67 -29.59
C VAL A 721 18.30 0.89 -29.91
N ALA A 722 18.75 0.84 -31.16
CA ALA A 722 20.15 1.16 -31.51
C ALA A 722 20.53 2.59 -31.09
N ALA A 723 19.67 3.56 -31.39
CA ALA A 723 19.87 4.96 -31.01
C ALA A 723 19.94 5.19 -29.49
N GLN A 724 19.43 4.25 -28.68
CA GLN A 724 19.55 4.29 -27.22
C GLN A 724 20.84 3.66 -26.71
N LEU A 725 21.45 2.77 -27.51
CA LEU A 725 22.66 2.04 -27.15
C LEU A 725 23.93 2.80 -27.56
N ASP A 726 23.83 3.71 -28.54
CA ASP A 726 24.91 4.59 -29.00
C ASP A 726 24.62 6.07 -28.66
N PRO A 727 25.38 6.70 -27.74
CA PRO A 727 25.24 8.12 -27.40
C PRO A 727 25.46 9.07 -28.59
N ALA A 728 26.14 8.63 -29.66
CA ALA A 728 26.40 9.43 -30.85
C ALA A 728 25.22 9.47 -31.83
N GLU A 729 24.23 8.58 -31.68
CA GLU A 729 23.05 8.54 -32.54
C GLU A 729 21.90 9.41 -31.99
N PRO A 730 21.23 10.22 -32.82
CA PRO A 730 20.08 11.01 -32.39
C PRO A 730 18.88 10.10 -32.06
N PRO A 731 18.06 10.45 -31.06
CA PRO A 731 16.91 9.63 -30.67
C PRO A 731 15.93 9.46 -31.84
N ALA A 732 15.71 8.21 -32.23
CA ALA A 732 14.81 7.89 -33.34
C ALA A 732 13.34 8.10 -32.93
N LYS A 733 12.57 8.77 -33.81
CA LYS A 733 11.13 8.96 -33.60
C LYS A 733 10.38 7.63 -33.79
N PRO A 734 9.35 7.35 -32.98
CA PRO A 734 8.48 6.21 -33.20
C PRO A 734 7.84 6.30 -34.59
N ARG A 735 7.97 5.23 -35.40
CA ARG A 735 7.27 5.13 -36.69
C ARG A 735 5.94 4.43 -36.49
N PRO A 736 4.83 4.92 -37.07
CA PRO A 736 3.55 4.23 -37.01
C PRO A 736 3.61 2.87 -37.72
N LEU A 737 2.64 2.01 -37.44
CA LEU A 737 2.44 0.75 -38.15
C LEU A 737 2.08 1.03 -39.62
N THR A 738 2.58 0.18 -40.51
CA THR A 738 2.28 0.22 -41.94
C THR A 738 0.99 -0.55 -42.24
N GLU A 739 0.37 -0.28 -43.38
CA GLU A 739 -0.85 -0.97 -43.80
C GLU A 739 -0.71 -2.50 -43.90
N PRO A 740 0.40 -3.07 -44.44
CA PRO A 740 0.61 -4.52 -44.44
C PRO A 740 0.68 -5.12 -43.02
N GLU A 741 1.34 -4.43 -42.09
CA GLU A 741 1.42 -4.86 -40.68
C GLU A 741 0.02 -4.89 -40.05
N ILE A 742 -0.77 -3.83 -40.22
CA ILE A 742 -2.14 -3.73 -39.71
C ILE A 742 -3.04 -4.80 -40.33
N ALA A 743 -2.96 -4.99 -41.65
CA ALA A 743 -3.75 -5.97 -42.37
C ALA A 743 -3.48 -7.39 -41.87
N LEU A 744 -2.21 -7.77 -41.66
CA LEU A 744 -1.88 -9.10 -41.14
C LEU A 744 -2.29 -9.26 -39.67
N LEU A 745 -2.06 -8.25 -38.83
CA LEU A 745 -2.50 -8.26 -37.43
C LEU A 745 -4.02 -8.45 -37.31
N ALA A 746 -4.81 -7.82 -38.18
CA ALA A 746 -6.27 -7.98 -38.21
C ALA A 746 -6.71 -9.39 -38.64
N ARG A 747 -5.89 -10.15 -39.37
CA ARG A 747 -6.22 -11.55 -39.74
C ARG A 747 -6.03 -12.54 -38.59
N LEU A 748 -5.52 -12.09 -37.45
CA LEU A 748 -5.45 -12.89 -36.22
C LEU A 748 -6.78 -12.96 -35.46
N ASP A 749 -7.88 -12.41 -35.99
CA ASP A 749 -9.22 -12.46 -35.37
C ASP A 749 -9.68 -13.89 -34.99
N GLY A 750 -9.27 -14.90 -35.76
CA GLY A 750 -9.58 -16.31 -35.46
C GLY A 750 -8.69 -16.92 -34.37
N LEU A 751 -7.64 -16.22 -33.93
CA LEU A 751 -6.68 -16.68 -32.92
C LEU A 751 -6.79 -15.85 -31.63
N VAL A 752 -7.08 -14.55 -31.73
CA VAL A 752 -7.12 -13.62 -30.60
C VAL A 752 -8.56 -13.49 -30.10
N ASP A 753 -8.87 -14.18 -29.01
CA ASP A 753 -10.25 -14.27 -28.50
C ASP A 753 -10.69 -13.07 -27.65
N THR A 754 -9.76 -12.39 -26.96
CA THR A 754 -10.09 -11.33 -26.01
C THR A 754 -9.44 -9.98 -26.32
N PRO A 755 -10.07 -8.85 -25.91
CA PRO A 755 -9.43 -7.53 -26.01
C PRO A 755 -8.10 -7.43 -25.25
N ARG A 756 -7.90 -8.26 -24.22
CA ARG A 756 -6.64 -8.29 -23.48
C ARG A 756 -5.54 -8.92 -24.31
N ASP A 757 -5.85 -10.01 -25.02
CA ASP A 757 -4.90 -10.69 -25.91
C ASP A 757 -4.47 -9.76 -27.05
N ALA A 758 -5.42 -9.02 -27.61
CA ALA A 758 -5.14 -8.00 -28.62
C ALA A 758 -4.20 -6.89 -28.09
N LYS A 759 -4.47 -6.36 -26.88
CA LYS A 759 -3.60 -5.36 -26.23
C LYS A 759 -2.21 -5.90 -25.93
N ARG A 760 -2.11 -7.16 -25.51
CA ARG A 760 -0.82 -7.81 -25.24
C ARG A 760 -0.05 -8.03 -26.54
N LEU A 761 -0.70 -8.54 -27.57
CA LEU A 761 -0.14 -8.77 -28.90
C LEU A 761 0.47 -7.48 -29.45
N ILE A 762 -0.29 -6.38 -29.46
CA ILE A 762 0.19 -5.12 -30.02
C ILE A 762 1.36 -4.53 -29.23
N ASN A 763 1.35 -4.65 -27.89
CA ASN A 763 2.46 -4.18 -27.06
C ASN A 763 3.73 -4.99 -27.31
N LEU A 764 3.63 -6.32 -27.35
CA LEU A 764 4.76 -7.20 -27.66
C LEU A 764 5.31 -6.98 -29.08
N TYR A 765 4.41 -6.74 -30.04
CA TYR A 765 4.80 -6.44 -31.42
C TYR A 765 5.55 -5.12 -31.51
N ARG A 766 5.02 -4.04 -30.92
CA ARG A 766 5.69 -2.72 -30.86
C ARG A 766 7.06 -2.80 -30.21
N MET A 767 7.20 -3.60 -29.16
CA MET A 767 8.47 -3.87 -28.48
C MET A 767 9.50 -4.49 -29.42
N LEU A 768 9.17 -5.62 -30.07
CA LEU A 768 10.09 -6.28 -31.00
C LEU A 768 10.43 -5.37 -32.19
N ARG A 769 9.44 -4.66 -32.71
CA ARG A 769 9.59 -3.70 -33.81
C ARG A 769 10.55 -2.55 -33.49
N ALA A 770 10.63 -2.11 -32.22
CA ALA A 770 11.57 -1.05 -31.81
C ALA A 770 13.06 -1.42 -31.96
N THR A 771 13.36 -2.72 -32.12
CA THR A 771 14.74 -3.22 -32.33
C THR A 771 15.18 -3.29 -33.80
N ARG A 772 14.29 -2.92 -34.74
CA ARG A 772 14.49 -3.04 -36.19
C ARG A 772 14.76 -1.69 -36.84
N ASP A 773 15.57 -1.67 -37.89
CA ASP A 773 15.63 -0.52 -38.79
C ASP A 773 14.38 -0.54 -39.66
N LEU A 774 13.50 0.43 -39.48
CA LEU A 774 12.22 0.51 -40.20
C LEU A 774 12.35 1.35 -41.48
N SER A 775 13.56 1.50 -42.02
CA SER A 775 13.87 2.18 -43.28
C SER A 775 13.28 1.45 -44.50
N ALA A 776 13.38 2.08 -45.67
CA ALA A 776 12.92 1.48 -46.92
C ALA A 776 13.70 0.22 -47.32
N ALA A 777 14.85 -0.06 -46.69
CA ALA A 777 15.66 -1.26 -46.90
C ALA A 777 15.47 -2.32 -45.78
N SER A 778 14.43 -2.16 -44.96
CA SER A 778 14.16 -3.02 -43.81
C SER A 778 13.83 -4.46 -44.24
N ALA A 779 14.74 -5.40 -43.96
CA ALA A 779 14.45 -6.83 -44.09
C ALA A 779 13.25 -7.25 -43.21
N PHE A 780 13.07 -6.57 -42.06
CA PHE A 780 11.94 -6.83 -41.18
C PHE A 780 10.59 -6.52 -41.84
N LEU A 781 10.47 -5.35 -42.49
CA LEU A 781 9.26 -4.97 -43.21
C LEU A 781 9.09 -5.71 -44.55
N ASP A 782 10.17 -6.30 -45.08
CA ASP A 782 10.17 -7.12 -46.32
C ASP A 782 9.75 -8.59 -46.08
N GLY A 783 9.24 -8.92 -44.89
CA GLY A 783 8.56 -10.20 -44.63
C GLY A 783 8.82 -10.82 -43.27
N GLU A 784 9.89 -10.46 -42.54
CA GLU A 784 10.14 -11.08 -41.23
C GLU A 784 9.06 -10.75 -40.19
N PHE A 785 8.40 -9.59 -40.33
CA PHE A 785 7.29 -9.20 -39.48
C PHE A 785 6.16 -10.24 -39.51
N GLU A 786 5.97 -10.96 -40.63
CA GLU A 786 4.92 -11.97 -40.76
C GLU A 786 5.12 -13.12 -39.76
N ALA A 787 6.35 -13.63 -39.67
CA ALA A 787 6.72 -14.67 -38.72
C ALA A 787 6.53 -14.18 -37.27
N VAL A 788 6.91 -12.93 -36.99
CA VAL A 788 6.75 -12.33 -35.66
C VAL A 788 5.27 -12.20 -35.28
N VAL A 789 4.41 -11.75 -36.20
CA VAL A 789 2.97 -11.61 -35.96
C VAL A 789 2.33 -12.96 -35.66
N VAL A 790 2.63 -14.00 -36.44
CA VAL A 790 2.09 -15.35 -36.23
C VAL A 790 2.55 -15.95 -34.89
N LEU A 791 3.85 -15.85 -34.59
CA LEU A 791 4.43 -16.35 -33.35
C LEU A 791 3.89 -15.62 -32.12
N LEU A 792 3.76 -14.30 -32.17
CA LEU A 792 3.16 -13.52 -31.09
C LEU A 792 1.67 -13.81 -30.94
N GLY A 793 0.91 -13.94 -32.02
CA GLY A 793 -0.50 -14.34 -31.98
C GLY A 793 -0.67 -15.69 -31.27
N THR A 794 0.21 -16.65 -31.58
CA THR A 794 0.23 -17.97 -30.93
C THR A 794 0.64 -17.85 -29.46
N CYS A 795 1.59 -16.98 -29.16
CA CYS A 795 2.06 -16.71 -27.80
C CYS A 795 0.99 -16.07 -26.90
N THR A 796 0.16 -15.19 -27.46
CA THR A 796 -0.87 -14.47 -26.69
C THR A 796 -2.16 -15.26 -26.57
N ALA A 797 -2.57 -15.98 -27.61
CA ALA A 797 -3.81 -16.76 -27.62
C ALA A 797 -3.67 -18.10 -26.89
N HIS A 798 -2.54 -18.78 -27.10
CA HIS A 798 -2.34 -20.16 -26.66
C HIS A 798 -0.95 -20.35 -26.04
N GLY A 799 -0.62 -19.55 -25.02
CA GLY A 799 0.70 -19.55 -24.36
C GLY A 799 1.17 -20.92 -23.85
N ARG A 800 0.24 -21.82 -23.49
CA ARG A 800 0.51 -23.22 -23.11
C ARG A 800 0.94 -24.12 -24.28
N LEU A 801 0.42 -23.85 -25.47
CA LEU A 801 0.74 -24.62 -26.68
C LEU A 801 2.04 -24.14 -27.33
N LEU A 802 2.39 -22.86 -27.13
CA LEU A 802 3.57 -22.22 -27.73
C LEU A 802 4.85 -23.03 -27.55
N GLY A 803 5.05 -23.68 -26.39
CA GLY A 803 6.23 -24.49 -26.13
C GLY A 803 6.39 -25.64 -27.12
N ARG A 804 5.38 -26.53 -27.17
CA ARG A 804 5.37 -27.67 -28.09
C ARG A 804 5.31 -27.23 -29.55
N PHE A 805 4.59 -26.15 -29.85
CA PHE A 805 4.55 -25.56 -31.19
C PHE A 805 5.94 -25.09 -31.62
N ALA A 806 6.64 -24.32 -30.80
CA ALA A 806 7.98 -23.83 -31.09
C ALA A 806 9.00 -24.97 -31.15
N ASP A 807 8.91 -25.97 -30.27
CA ASP A 807 9.77 -27.15 -30.33
C ASP A 807 9.56 -27.95 -31.62
N ALA A 808 8.31 -28.13 -32.06
CA ALA A 808 8.00 -28.77 -33.33
C ALA A 808 8.58 -27.97 -34.50
N LEU A 809 8.42 -26.64 -34.47
CA LEU A 809 8.94 -25.75 -35.50
C LEU A 809 10.47 -25.80 -35.58
N LEU A 810 11.17 -25.83 -34.45
CA LEU A 810 12.64 -25.91 -34.37
C LEU A 810 13.21 -27.28 -34.76
N ARG A 811 12.44 -28.37 -34.63
CA ARG A 811 12.85 -29.72 -35.04
C ARG A 811 12.70 -30.00 -36.54
N ARG A 812 11.95 -29.17 -37.26
CA ARG A 812 11.69 -29.35 -38.70
C ARG A 812 12.82 -28.77 -39.55
N ALA A 813 12.92 -29.24 -40.80
CA ALA A 813 13.93 -28.74 -41.73
C ALA A 813 13.63 -27.26 -42.08
N PRO A 814 14.62 -26.36 -42.12
CA PRO A 814 14.38 -24.93 -42.35
C PRO A 814 13.62 -24.62 -43.65
N ARG A 815 13.81 -25.45 -44.69
CA ARG A 815 13.17 -25.31 -46.01
C ARG A 815 11.78 -25.94 -46.10
N THR A 816 11.19 -26.40 -44.99
CA THR A 816 9.81 -26.89 -44.99
C THR A 816 8.87 -25.73 -45.29
N PRO A 817 7.97 -25.85 -46.29
CA PRO A 817 6.95 -24.84 -46.56
C PRO A 817 6.05 -24.59 -45.34
N TRP A 818 5.66 -23.33 -45.11
CA TRP A 818 4.79 -22.97 -43.99
C TRP A 818 3.46 -23.74 -44.01
N ALA A 819 2.83 -23.88 -45.17
CA ALA A 819 1.58 -24.60 -45.33
C ALA A 819 1.68 -26.09 -44.93
N ASP A 820 2.79 -26.75 -45.27
CA ASP A 820 3.04 -28.15 -44.91
C ASP A 820 3.22 -28.29 -43.39
N PHE A 821 3.96 -27.37 -42.77
CA PHE A 821 4.10 -27.35 -41.31
C PHE A 821 2.76 -27.15 -40.61
N VAL A 822 1.92 -26.24 -41.12
CA VAL A 822 0.58 -26.01 -40.56
C VAL A 822 -0.29 -27.25 -40.72
N ALA A 823 -0.29 -27.92 -41.87
CA ALA A 823 -1.03 -29.16 -42.09
C ALA A 823 -0.63 -30.26 -41.08
N ASP A 824 0.68 -30.38 -40.80
CA ASP A 824 1.20 -31.37 -39.85
C ASP A 824 0.77 -31.10 -38.38
N LEU A 825 0.26 -29.91 -38.05
CA LEU A 825 -0.29 -29.59 -36.72
C LEU A 825 -1.69 -30.16 -36.48
N GLN A 826 -2.36 -30.68 -37.51
CA GLN A 826 -3.72 -31.20 -37.39
C GLN A 826 -3.80 -32.33 -36.35
N PRO A 827 -4.67 -32.23 -35.33
CA PRO A 827 -4.95 -33.34 -34.44
C PRO A 827 -5.72 -34.44 -35.18
N VAL A 828 -5.17 -35.65 -35.17
CA VAL A 828 -5.77 -36.85 -35.78
C VAL A 828 -5.86 -37.93 -34.71
N GLU A 829 -7.01 -38.60 -34.64
CA GLU A 829 -7.20 -39.75 -33.76
C GLU A 829 -6.70 -41.03 -34.45
N ARG A 830 -5.77 -41.75 -33.80
CA ARG A 830 -5.25 -43.07 -34.24
C ARG A 830 -5.13 -43.97 -33.02
N ASP A 831 -5.64 -45.20 -33.11
CA ASP A 831 -5.58 -46.22 -32.04
C ASP A 831 -6.08 -45.70 -30.65
N GLU A 832 -7.23 -45.02 -30.63
CA GLU A 832 -7.84 -44.41 -29.41
C GLU A 832 -6.95 -43.35 -28.73
N ARG A 833 -5.96 -42.80 -29.45
CA ARG A 833 -5.09 -41.72 -28.98
C ARG A 833 -5.05 -40.60 -30.00
N TRP A 834 -4.98 -39.36 -29.51
CA TRP A 834 -4.82 -38.19 -30.37
C TRP A 834 -3.34 -37.91 -30.64
N HIS A 835 -3.02 -37.58 -31.89
CA HIS A 835 -1.66 -37.33 -32.36
C HIS A 835 -1.63 -36.20 -33.39
N SER A 836 -0.52 -35.48 -33.50
CA SER A 836 -0.20 -34.59 -34.63
C SER A 836 1.18 -34.93 -35.15
N ASP A 837 1.36 -34.90 -36.47
CA ASP A 837 2.63 -35.25 -37.11
C ASP A 837 3.76 -34.25 -36.78
N ALA A 838 3.42 -33.02 -36.39
CA ALA A 838 4.37 -32.01 -35.93
C ALA A 838 4.72 -32.13 -34.44
N VAL A 839 3.73 -32.28 -33.54
CA VAL A 839 3.94 -32.16 -32.08
C VAL A 839 3.93 -33.49 -31.33
N GLY A 840 3.51 -34.59 -31.96
CA GLY A 840 3.43 -35.90 -31.35
C GLY A 840 2.10 -36.17 -30.63
N PRO A 841 2.08 -36.99 -29.56
CA PRO A 841 0.87 -37.33 -28.81
C PRO A 841 0.22 -36.09 -28.17
N ILE A 842 -1.11 -35.98 -28.31
CA ILE A 842 -1.93 -34.89 -27.76
C ILE A 842 -2.86 -35.46 -26.66
N PRO A 843 -2.79 -34.97 -25.42
CA PRO A 843 -3.77 -35.28 -24.38
C PRO A 843 -5.19 -34.89 -24.80
N VAL A 844 -6.18 -35.72 -24.46
CA VAL A 844 -7.60 -35.49 -24.81
C VAL A 844 -8.10 -34.10 -24.39
N ALA A 845 -7.67 -33.62 -23.21
CA ALA A 845 -8.04 -32.30 -22.69
C ALA A 845 -7.55 -31.12 -23.56
N GLU A 846 -6.55 -31.33 -24.41
CA GLU A 846 -5.92 -30.28 -25.22
C GLU A 846 -6.30 -30.35 -26.70
N VAL A 847 -6.98 -31.43 -27.14
CA VAL A 847 -7.35 -31.64 -28.54
C VAL A 847 -8.15 -30.48 -29.10
N ALA A 848 -9.11 -29.95 -28.33
CA ALA A 848 -9.93 -28.82 -28.76
C ALA A 848 -9.09 -27.56 -29.02
N HIS A 849 -8.10 -27.29 -28.14
CA HIS A 849 -7.19 -26.15 -28.26
C HIS A 849 -6.25 -26.29 -29.47
N TRP A 850 -5.68 -27.47 -29.69
CA TRP A 850 -4.85 -27.74 -30.87
C TRP A 850 -5.65 -27.68 -32.18
N ALA A 851 -6.88 -28.20 -32.18
CA ALA A 851 -7.74 -28.15 -33.35
C ALA A 851 -8.15 -26.72 -33.69
N HIS A 852 -8.35 -25.88 -32.68
CA HIS A 852 -8.59 -24.45 -32.86
C HIS A 852 -7.35 -23.74 -33.43
N LEU A 853 -6.19 -23.89 -32.80
CA LEU A 853 -4.92 -23.34 -33.29
C LEU A 853 -4.65 -23.73 -34.75
N HIS A 854 -4.82 -25.01 -35.10
CA HIS A 854 -4.66 -25.48 -36.47
C HIS A 854 -5.60 -24.78 -37.44
N ARG A 855 -6.90 -24.67 -37.14
CA ARG A 855 -7.86 -23.97 -38.01
C ARG A 855 -7.47 -22.51 -38.22
N SER A 856 -7.14 -21.81 -37.14
CA SER A 856 -6.77 -20.38 -37.21
C SER A 856 -5.49 -20.16 -38.01
N LEU A 857 -4.49 -21.03 -37.86
CA LEU A 857 -3.26 -20.97 -38.66
C LEU A 857 -3.47 -21.38 -40.12
N ALA A 858 -4.35 -22.35 -40.39
CA ALA A 858 -4.68 -22.79 -41.75
C ALA A 858 -5.41 -21.67 -42.53
N ASP A 859 -6.31 -20.94 -41.88
CA ASP A 859 -6.98 -19.78 -42.45
C ASP A 859 -6.02 -18.60 -42.71
N LEU A 860 -4.98 -18.48 -41.86
CA LEU A 860 -3.95 -17.45 -41.99
C LEU A 860 -2.90 -17.80 -43.06
N ALA A 861 -2.59 -19.09 -43.26
CA ALA A 861 -1.49 -19.56 -44.09
C ALA A 861 -1.43 -18.98 -45.51
N PRO A 862 -2.54 -18.77 -46.25
CA PRO A 862 -2.51 -18.14 -47.58
C PRO A 862 -2.05 -16.67 -47.59
N SER A 863 -2.01 -16.02 -46.43
CA SER A 863 -1.62 -14.62 -46.25
C SER A 863 -0.12 -14.45 -46.01
N ILE A 864 0.59 -15.54 -45.72
CA ILE A 864 2.01 -15.56 -45.41
C ILE A 864 2.77 -15.70 -46.73
N THR A 865 3.66 -14.75 -47.01
CA THR A 865 4.47 -14.70 -48.22
C THR A 865 5.83 -15.38 -48.06
N LEU A 866 6.21 -15.68 -46.82
CA LEU A 866 7.45 -16.40 -46.50
C LEU A 866 7.49 -17.79 -47.18
N PRO A 867 8.60 -18.15 -47.86
CA PRO A 867 8.69 -19.39 -48.63
C PRO A 867 8.78 -20.64 -47.76
N ASP A 868 9.35 -20.52 -46.57
CA ASP A 868 9.60 -21.63 -45.65
C ASP A 868 9.64 -21.17 -44.18
N ILE A 869 9.81 -22.14 -43.27
CA ILE A 869 9.78 -21.90 -41.83
C ILE A 869 11.09 -21.30 -41.25
N SER A 870 12.12 -21.04 -42.06
CA SER A 870 13.44 -20.60 -41.55
C SER A 870 13.40 -19.29 -40.76
N VAL A 871 12.57 -18.33 -41.20
CA VAL A 871 12.36 -17.05 -40.50
C VAL A 871 11.60 -17.28 -39.19
N PHE A 872 10.62 -18.19 -39.17
CA PHE A 872 9.94 -18.58 -37.94
C PHE A 872 10.89 -19.25 -36.94
N GLN A 873 11.81 -20.09 -37.40
CA GLN A 873 12.82 -20.73 -36.56
C GLN A 873 13.76 -19.70 -35.92
N THR A 874 14.08 -18.64 -36.67
CA THR A 874 14.87 -17.51 -36.17
C THR A 874 14.13 -16.78 -35.04
N TRP A 875 12.84 -16.50 -35.20
CA TRP A 875 12.09 -15.71 -34.23
C TRP A 875 11.51 -16.50 -33.05
N ALA A 876 11.30 -17.81 -33.19
CA ALA A 876 10.68 -18.64 -32.16
C ALA A 876 11.39 -18.60 -30.79
N PRO A 877 12.74 -18.74 -30.67
CA PRO A 877 13.42 -18.64 -29.39
C PRO A 877 13.29 -17.26 -28.72
N ARG A 878 13.15 -16.20 -29.53
CA ARG A 878 13.01 -14.81 -29.06
C ARG A 878 11.61 -14.55 -28.54
N VAL A 879 10.59 -15.01 -29.25
CA VAL A 879 9.18 -14.87 -28.86
C VAL A 879 8.83 -15.69 -27.63
N ARG A 880 9.43 -16.89 -27.46
CA ARG A 880 9.22 -17.74 -26.26
C ARG A 880 9.46 -17.02 -24.93
N ARG A 881 10.31 -15.99 -24.92
CA ARG A 881 10.60 -15.19 -23.72
C ARG A 881 9.41 -14.38 -23.21
N PHE A 882 8.40 -14.16 -24.06
CA PHE A 882 7.17 -13.49 -23.66
C PHE A 882 6.08 -14.44 -23.14
N SER A 883 6.49 -15.62 -22.65
CA SER A 883 5.63 -16.59 -21.98
C SER A 883 6.29 -17.12 -20.70
N TYR A 884 5.65 -16.88 -19.55
CA TYR A 884 6.11 -17.39 -18.25
C TYR A 884 5.89 -18.90 -18.08
N VAL A 885 5.04 -19.51 -18.93
CA VAL A 885 4.81 -20.97 -18.97
C VAL A 885 6.02 -21.72 -19.53
N LEU A 886 6.83 -21.03 -20.35
CA LEU A 886 7.96 -21.61 -21.06
C LEU A 886 9.31 -21.31 -20.41
N ALA A 887 9.34 -21.16 -19.07
CA ALA A 887 10.58 -21.06 -18.29
C ALA A 887 11.62 -22.02 -18.87
N PRO A 888 12.86 -21.58 -19.16
CA PRO A 888 13.71 -22.19 -20.16
C PRO A 888 13.91 -23.69 -19.89
N ALA A 889 13.16 -24.50 -20.62
CA ALA A 889 13.44 -25.92 -20.76
C ALA A 889 14.77 -26.01 -21.52
N THR A 890 15.71 -26.76 -20.97
CA THR A 890 16.92 -27.19 -21.66
C THR A 890 16.56 -27.75 -23.04
N PRO A 891 17.30 -27.39 -24.11
CA PRO A 891 17.15 -28.05 -25.40
C PRO A 891 17.42 -29.55 -25.30
#